data_AF-A0A2J6Q1L8-F1
#
_entry.id   AF-A0A2J6Q1L8-F1
#
_cell.length_a   1.000
_cell.length_b   1.000
_cell.length_c   1.000
_cell.angle_alpha   90.00
_cell.angle_beta   90.00
_cell.angle_gamma   90.00
#
_symmetry.space_group_name_H-M   'P 1'
#
loop_
_entity.id
_entity.type
_entity.pdbx_description
1 polymer ?
#
loop_
_entity_poly.entity_id
_entity_poly.type
_entity_poly.pdbx_seq_one_letter_code
_entity_poly.pdbx_strand_id
1 'polypeptide(L)'
;MDFVPGPFAVFRPDVPFKERWVLLKPHLHRYYFQEKLKLPKIIEIMKEQYGFDANEPQYKYQFKSWGWRRSIPASKKAQMCDIGQTRANLGKSTVMKYKGQEVDQNKLRRYAKSATRKDIVLNPGMNRGRALDEGLFTSQHPLGNTVFLRWNIPLKALGPFKRLPVDYPSPAISDISVATPPGDLALTSRTSSSLSKTLNETVAIERAHIFLEGRMNDLIKSMDHKEKELTFTWLNQFWLFGFQTAKNWGRGPRDWTAANLGFSQDQDPAALSLPGTPRMIGESPRALNPNDKQAHLVKRPTQLCRWSIHVKDIIYEDTPSPQAEYKHDDPENEDNGKEWPQSWTEPRFEEKIVSALQSNNFSSLSADELPFSAAQIASAASKSPNEVLVEAVGFSIIAGNFELVQKLISEANSSSVDLSLLYPFHLAISYLDGSKNCCNILDLLFEDLHREIGPPRSLLNAFGHTTIDNLMIIILKNHTSTKPGFVDHTLATESRFIGEEVDICGRWNAGSECYRDLLASGRSSIPFDWKHKFCHTSAQAICHCLDTLISHSGVDSMLATPSGLFLRYCRNCGQKLQLLPLHTLVLTAFQLARNGCNQEDLFGVLALLLCLLGHGANPCATAHISISALLDIESEERCAHEELSPADLAEQVPEAMTSTWPLLARRGWQLFCFVLRKSHHERSLEDLECREQRQNPLYTPISWQVIDEVDQLFSDTCHNHWEDEVPATFEKSPVLGHIWASIQAELLSYGRLEEADSWTSEYFNMEELLTRLEEGDDISLGYLKQGMLKPYCRCGKYEGYFNTVFREQTAKYYFSNLDDYERLTAIPYPTRFR
;
A
#
# COMPACT_ATOMS: atom_id res chain seq x y z
N MET A 1 70.12 50.33 49.40
CA MET A 1 69.04 49.51 49.99
C MET A 1 67.80 50.08 49.38
N ASP A 2 67.28 49.45 48.33
CA ASP A 2 66.14 49.99 47.59
C ASP A 2 65.07 48.93 47.45
N PHE A 3 63.86 49.41 47.74
CA PHE A 3 62.74 48.73 48.33
C PHE A 3 61.92 48.01 47.25
N VAL A 4 61.74 46.70 47.39
CA VAL A 4 60.77 45.92 46.60
C VAL A 4 59.42 46.01 47.29
N PRO A 5 58.37 46.61 46.70
CA PRO A 5 57.03 46.51 47.26
C PRO A 5 56.40 45.19 46.82
N GLY A 6 56.04 44.36 47.81
CA GLY A 6 55.18 43.19 47.64
C GLY A 6 53.73 43.54 47.27
N PRO A 7 52.86 42.53 47.07
CA PRO A 7 51.56 42.66 46.40
C PRO A 7 50.43 43.32 47.23
N PHE A 8 50.76 44.11 48.25
CA PHE A 8 49.77 44.80 49.09
C PHE A 8 49.60 46.26 48.66
N ALA A 9 48.94 46.52 47.53
CA ALA A 9 48.54 47.88 47.16
C ALA A 9 47.43 47.95 46.10
N VAL A 10 46.17 47.68 46.46
CA VAL A 10 45.05 48.44 45.86
C VAL A 10 43.94 48.68 46.89
N PHE A 11 44.26 49.26 48.04
CA PHE A 11 43.25 50.05 48.76
C PHE A 11 43.46 51.51 48.35
N ARG A 12 42.85 51.88 47.23
CA ARG A 12 42.72 53.25 46.73
C ARG A 12 41.32 53.76 47.10
N PRO A 13 41.10 54.30 48.32
CA PRO A 13 39.80 54.85 48.71
C PRO A 13 39.39 56.04 47.82
N ASP A 14 40.35 56.65 47.12
CA ASP A 14 40.22 57.71 46.12
C ASP A 14 39.54 57.28 44.81
N VAL A 15 39.46 55.97 44.51
CA VAL A 15 38.81 55.47 43.28
C VAL A 15 37.36 55.09 43.57
N PRO A 16 36.37 55.66 42.85
CA PRO A 16 34.96 55.29 42.96
C PRO A 16 34.73 53.78 42.83
N PHE A 17 33.82 53.22 43.63
CA PHE A 17 33.55 51.77 43.67
C PHE A 17 33.27 51.15 42.29
N LYS A 18 32.60 51.91 41.41
CA LYS A 18 32.29 51.50 40.03
C LYS A 18 33.54 51.31 39.16
N GLU A 19 34.58 52.12 39.37
CA GLU A 19 35.84 52.09 38.61
C GLU A 19 36.77 50.97 39.10
N ARG A 20 36.68 50.57 40.37
CA ARG A 20 37.43 49.43 40.93
C ARG A 20 37.11 48.11 40.21
N TRP A 21 35.88 47.93 39.73
CA TRP A 21 35.52 46.78 38.90
C TRP A 21 36.39 46.66 37.65
N VAL A 22 36.76 47.79 37.01
CA VAL A 22 37.59 47.80 35.80
C VAL A 22 39.03 47.42 36.13
N LEU A 23 39.58 47.94 37.24
CA LEU A 23 40.93 47.64 37.72
C LEU A 23 41.09 46.18 38.15
N LEU A 24 40.07 45.61 38.81
CA LEU A 24 40.09 44.23 39.29
C LEU A 24 39.70 43.20 38.21
N LYS A 25 39.22 43.66 37.05
CA LYS A 25 38.79 42.80 35.94
C LYS A 25 39.85 41.76 35.52
N PRO A 26 41.16 42.08 35.40
CA PRO A 26 42.18 41.08 35.03
C PRO A 26 42.34 39.96 36.07
N HIS A 27 42.32 40.31 37.36
CA HIS A 27 42.42 39.34 38.47
C HIS A 27 41.17 38.47 38.56
N LEU A 28 39.99 39.09 38.47
CA LEU A 28 38.72 38.39 38.40
C LEU A 28 38.66 37.45 37.18
N HIS A 29 39.21 37.85 36.04
CA HIS A 29 39.29 37.01 34.85
C HIS A 29 40.19 35.80 35.07
N ARG A 30 41.36 35.98 35.71
CA ARG A 30 42.26 34.87 36.08
C ARG A 30 41.58 33.88 37.01
N TYR A 31 41.02 34.34 38.13
CA TYR A 31 40.34 33.47 39.09
C TYR A 31 39.10 32.79 38.50
N TYR A 32 38.36 33.51 37.65
CA TYR A 32 37.11 33.02 37.08
C TYR A 32 37.29 32.11 35.84
N PHE A 33 38.29 32.30 34.98
CA PHE A 33 38.46 31.46 33.78
C PHE A 33 39.68 30.54 33.83
N GLN A 34 40.81 30.99 34.38
CA GLN A 34 42.06 30.23 34.38
C GLN A 34 42.11 29.25 35.57
N GLU A 35 41.90 29.77 36.79
CA GLU A 35 41.96 28.97 38.03
C GLU A 35 40.63 28.27 38.37
N LYS A 36 39.54 28.59 37.65
CA LYS A 36 38.21 27.96 37.76
C LYS A 36 37.59 27.96 39.18
N LEU A 37 37.94 28.92 40.03
CA LEU A 37 37.45 29.00 41.41
C LEU A 37 35.93 29.19 41.51
N LYS A 38 35.30 28.75 42.59
CA LYS A 38 33.86 28.98 42.84
C LYS A 38 33.62 30.44 43.24
N LEU A 39 32.48 31.01 42.87
CA LEU A 39 32.16 32.42 43.12
C LEU A 39 32.29 32.84 44.60
N PRO A 40 31.84 32.04 45.60
CA PRO A 40 32.06 32.38 47.01
C PRO A 40 33.54 32.53 47.38
N LYS A 41 34.42 31.69 46.82
CA LYS A 41 35.86 31.77 47.07
C LYS A 41 36.51 32.97 46.37
N ILE A 42 36.00 33.36 45.20
CA ILE A 42 36.43 34.58 44.52
C ILE A 42 36.04 35.82 45.33
N ILE A 43 34.84 35.85 45.90
CA ILE A 43 34.37 36.94 46.78
C ILE A 43 35.26 37.05 48.01
N GLU A 44 35.56 35.93 48.66
CA GLU A 44 36.47 35.85 49.81
C GLU A 44 37.86 36.39 49.45
N ILE A 45 38.45 35.92 48.35
CA ILE A 45 39.76 36.39 47.85
C ILE A 45 39.74 37.90 47.56
N MET A 46 38.68 38.40 46.92
CA MET A 46 38.56 39.82 46.57
C MET A 46 38.40 40.70 47.81
N LYS A 47 37.68 40.21 48.81
CA LYS A 47 37.51 40.89 50.11
C LYS A 47 38.81 40.90 50.91
N GLU A 48 39.49 39.77 51.00
CA GLU A 48 40.69 39.60 51.84
C GLU A 48 41.96 40.17 51.21
N GLN A 49 42.19 39.92 49.92
CA GLN A 49 43.46 40.28 49.25
C GLN A 49 43.39 41.63 48.55
N TYR A 50 42.21 42.05 48.10
CA TYR A 50 42.03 43.27 47.31
C TYR A 50 41.12 44.30 48.00
N GLY A 51 40.62 44.01 49.20
CA GLY A 51 39.78 44.93 49.97
C GLY A 51 38.44 45.27 49.30
N PHE A 52 37.99 44.44 48.37
CA PHE A 52 36.84 44.70 47.51
C PHE A 52 35.62 43.92 47.97
N ASP A 53 34.86 44.53 48.89
CA ASP A 53 33.67 43.95 49.52
C ASP A 53 32.41 44.22 48.67
N ALA A 54 32.20 43.39 47.65
CA ALA A 54 30.98 43.37 46.85
C ALA A 54 30.17 42.10 47.12
N ASN A 55 28.84 42.19 47.07
CA ASN A 55 27.98 41.04 47.31
C ASN A 55 27.86 40.13 46.08
N GLU A 56 27.45 38.88 46.27
CA GLU A 56 27.32 37.91 45.19
C GLU A 56 26.42 38.38 44.01
N PRO A 57 25.28 39.07 44.25
CA PRO A 57 24.50 39.69 43.18
C PRO A 57 25.27 40.70 42.33
N GLN A 58 26.11 41.55 42.93
CA GLN A 58 26.93 42.53 42.22
C GLN A 58 27.98 41.86 41.33
N TYR A 59 28.64 40.80 41.80
CA TYR A 59 29.54 40.00 40.96
C TYR A 59 28.80 39.34 39.79
N LYS A 60 27.62 38.77 40.03
CA LYS A 60 26.80 38.17 38.96
C LYS A 60 26.37 39.21 37.93
N TYR A 61 25.94 40.39 38.38
CA TYR A 61 25.59 41.50 37.51
C TYR A 61 26.79 41.95 36.67
N GLN A 62 27.96 42.08 37.28
CA GLN A 62 29.17 42.54 36.59
C GLN A 62 29.73 41.49 35.62
N PHE A 63 29.71 40.21 35.98
CA PHE A 63 30.08 39.14 35.06
C PHE A 63 29.11 39.08 33.88
N LYS A 64 27.81 39.33 34.10
CA LYS A 64 26.81 39.44 33.04
C LYS A 64 27.09 40.64 32.13
N SER A 65 27.40 41.82 32.68
CA SER A 65 27.70 43.04 31.90
C SER A 65 29.00 42.92 31.10
N TRP A 66 29.97 42.13 31.57
CA TRP A 66 31.19 41.77 30.83
C TRP A 66 31.04 40.60 29.87
N GLY A 67 29.86 39.99 29.79
CA GLY A 67 29.61 38.83 28.93
C GLY A 67 30.30 37.54 29.37
N TRP A 68 30.76 37.46 30.62
CA TRP A 68 31.45 36.29 31.17
C TRP A 68 30.46 35.17 31.48
N ARG A 69 30.53 34.09 30.69
CA ARG A 69 29.73 32.89 30.89
C ARG A 69 30.62 31.65 30.77
N ARG A 70 30.71 30.84 31.84
CA ARG A 70 31.40 29.54 31.82
C ARG A 70 30.61 28.46 31.07
N SER A 71 29.29 28.65 30.94
CA SER A 71 28.41 27.69 30.28
C SER A 71 28.18 28.09 28.83
N ILE A 72 28.40 27.15 27.93
CA ILE A 72 28.00 27.27 26.53
C ILE A 72 26.48 27.16 26.49
N PRO A 73 25.76 28.12 25.87
CA PRO A 73 24.32 28.04 25.69
C PRO A 73 23.92 26.73 24.98
N ALA A 74 22.74 26.17 25.32
CA ALA A 74 22.26 24.93 24.73
C ALA A 74 22.17 25.02 23.19
N SER A 75 21.66 26.14 22.65
CA SER A 75 21.61 26.38 21.19
C SER A 75 22.98 26.34 20.51
N LYS A 76 24.04 26.80 21.20
CA LYS A 76 25.41 26.74 20.67
C LYS A 76 26.04 25.36 20.82
N LYS A 77 25.66 24.58 21.84
CA LYS A 77 26.04 23.17 21.95
C LYS A 77 25.38 22.33 20.84
N ALA A 78 24.13 22.60 20.52
CA ALA A 78 23.42 21.96 19.40
C ALA A 78 24.14 22.25 18.07
N GLN A 79 24.36 23.54 17.76
CA GLN A 79 25.11 23.94 16.55
C GLN A 79 26.51 23.31 16.48
N MET A 80 27.19 23.15 17.61
CA MET A 80 28.46 22.44 17.69
C MET A 80 28.32 20.95 17.39
N CYS A 81 27.32 20.26 17.96
CA CYS A 81 27.05 18.86 17.65
C CYS A 81 26.78 18.65 16.14
N ASP A 82 25.99 19.52 15.50
CA ASP A 82 25.69 19.44 14.05
C ASP A 82 26.97 19.53 13.20
N ILE A 83 27.81 20.52 13.49
CA ILE A 83 29.12 20.70 12.83
C ILE A 83 30.04 19.50 13.08
N GLY A 84 30.02 18.98 14.31
CA GLY A 84 30.78 17.79 14.70
C GLY A 84 30.36 16.54 13.93
N GLN A 85 29.06 16.39 13.69
CA GLN A 85 28.47 15.30 12.92
C GLN A 85 28.86 15.37 11.44
N THR A 86 28.71 16.53 10.79
CA THR A 86 29.12 16.72 9.39
C THR A 86 30.58 16.33 9.17
N ARG A 87 31.46 16.65 10.13
CA ARG A 87 32.88 16.29 10.06
C ARG A 87 33.16 14.83 10.38
N ALA A 88 32.42 14.23 11.31
CA ALA A 88 32.49 12.81 11.61
C ALA A 88 32.16 11.95 10.38
N ASN A 89 31.13 12.33 9.61
CA ASN A 89 30.76 11.68 8.35
C ASN A 89 31.86 11.77 7.29
N LEU A 90 32.69 12.83 7.34
CA LEU A 90 33.85 13.00 6.46
C LEU A 90 35.13 12.33 7.00
N GLY A 91 35.04 11.55 8.09
CA GLY A 91 36.19 10.89 8.73
C GLY A 91 37.18 11.86 9.38
N LYS A 92 36.78 13.12 9.64
CA LYS A 92 37.66 14.16 10.16
C LYS A 92 37.52 14.28 11.68
N SER A 93 38.64 14.25 12.38
CA SER A 93 38.69 14.61 13.81
C SER A 93 38.34 16.10 14.00
N THR A 94 37.63 16.39 15.10
CA THR A 94 37.04 17.71 15.33
C THR A 94 37.46 18.27 16.69
N VAL A 95 38.24 19.36 16.65
CA VAL A 95 38.45 20.25 17.79
C VAL A 95 37.57 21.48 17.59
N MET A 96 36.61 21.68 18.49
CA MET A 96 35.69 22.81 18.43
C MET A 96 36.10 23.89 19.42
N LYS A 97 36.13 25.14 18.94
CA LYS A 97 36.40 26.33 19.75
C LYS A 97 35.15 27.21 19.80
N TYR A 98 34.79 27.69 20.97
CA TYR A 98 33.74 28.69 21.17
C TYR A 98 34.38 29.96 21.73
N LYS A 99 34.24 31.09 21.00
CA LYS A 99 34.89 32.38 21.36
C LYS A 99 36.40 32.24 21.65
N GLY A 100 37.10 31.46 20.83
CA GLY A 100 38.55 31.23 20.94
C GLY A 100 38.99 30.20 21.99
N GLN A 101 38.07 29.65 22.80
CA GLN A 101 38.39 28.62 23.80
C GLN A 101 38.01 27.22 23.33
N GLU A 102 38.88 26.23 23.56
CA GLU A 102 38.60 24.83 23.24
C GLU A 102 37.48 24.27 24.12
N VAL A 103 36.51 23.62 23.48
CA VAL A 103 35.37 23.00 24.15
C VAL A 103 35.73 21.57 24.54
N ASP A 104 35.54 21.26 25.82
CA ASP A 104 35.66 19.90 26.35
C ASP A 104 34.67 18.95 25.64
N GLN A 105 35.21 17.99 24.89
CA GLN A 105 34.44 16.99 24.15
C GLN A 105 33.50 16.18 25.08
N ASN A 106 33.84 15.99 26.36
CA ASN A 106 32.95 15.30 27.31
C ASN A 106 31.69 16.10 27.63
N LYS A 107 31.73 17.45 27.57
CA LYS A 107 30.55 18.29 27.77
C LYS A 107 29.59 18.20 26.58
N LEU A 108 30.11 18.13 25.36
CA LEU A 108 29.31 17.91 24.15
C LEU A 108 28.73 16.49 24.14
N ARG A 109 29.53 15.48 24.51
CA ARG A 109 29.08 14.09 24.66
C ARG A 109 27.94 13.94 25.67
N ARG A 110 28.05 14.57 26.84
CA ARG A 110 26.99 14.57 27.87
C ARG A 110 25.73 15.27 27.38
N TYR A 111 25.88 16.35 26.61
CA TYR A 111 24.74 17.05 26.03
C TYR A 111 24.02 16.19 24.98
N ALA A 112 24.76 15.59 24.03
CA ALA A 112 24.22 14.68 23.02
C ALA A 112 23.48 13.48 23.66
N LYS A 113 24.08 12.83 24.67
CA LYS A 113 23.44 11.71 25.40
C LYS A 113 22.21 12.13 26.24
N SER A 114 22.13 13.39 26.66
CA SER A 114 20.99 13.89 27.42
C SER A 114 19.84 14.31 26.51
N ALA A 115 20.13 14.71 25.27
CA ALA A 115 19.12 15.10 24.29
C ALA A 115 18.32 13.89 23.78
N THR A 116 18.92 12.69 23.79
CA THR A 116 18.31 11.45 23.29
C THR A 116 17.50 10.66 24.32
N ARG A 117 17.47 11.07 25.60
CA ARG A 117 16.66 10.41 26.65
C ARG A 117 15.20 10.85 26.56
N LYS A 118 14.43 10.22 25.69
CA LYS A 118 12.96 10.22 25.74
C LYS A 118 12.50 8.76 25.71
N ASP A 119 11.55 8.39 26.55
CA ASP A 119 10.85 7.10 26.40
C ASP A 119 9.95 7.18 25.17
N ILE A 120 10.01 6.15 24.33
CA ILE A 120 9.38 6.15 23.00
C ILE A 120 8.63 4.84 22.79
N VAL A 121 7.48 5.00 22.15
CA VAL A 121 6.43 4.04 21.84
C VAL A 121 6.12 4.26 20.36
N LEU A 122 5.73 3.22 19.61
CA LEU A 122 5.16 3.41 18.27
C LEU A 122 3.97 4.36 18.41
N ASN A 123 4.00 5.50 17.71
CA ASN A 123 2.93 6.48 17.83
C ASN A 123 2.51 6.98 16.44
N PRO A 124 1.81 6.14 15.67
CA PRO A 124 1.36 6.49 14.32
C PRO A 124 0.27 7.58 14.29
N GLY A 125 -0.24 8.04 15.44
CA GLY A 125 -1.52 8.74 15.57
C GLY A 125 -1.55 10.27 15.47
N MET A 126 -0.44 10.98 15.18
CA MET A 126 -0.40 12.45 15.39
C MET A 126 -0.30 13.37 14.16
N ASN A 127 -0.67 12.92 12.95
CA ASN A 127 -0.81 13.83 11.80
C ASN A 127 -2.29 14.15 11.48
N ARG A 128 -2.91 14.95 12.35
CA ARG A 128 -3.97 15.89 11.93
C ARG A 128 -3.29 17.22 11.59
N GLY A 129 -2.78 17.36 10.37
CA GLY A 129 -2.11 18.59 9.96
C GLY A 129 -1.91 18.69 8.46
N ARG A 130 -2.66 19.60 7.82
CA ARG A 130 -2.49 20.02 6.43
C ARG A 130 -1.03 20.45 6.18
N ALA A 131 -0.34 19.70 5.33
CA ALA A 131 0.68 20.23 4.44
C ALA A 131 0.61 19.45 3.13
N LEU A 132 0.42 20.17 2.02
CA LEU A 132 0.84 19.73 0.70
C LEU A 132 2.37 19.63 0.74
N ASP A 133 2.91 18.55 1.27
CA ASP A 133 4.36 18.31 1.25
C ASP A 133 4.65 17.50 -0.02
N GLU A 134 5.36 18.11 -0.98
CA GLU A 134 5.89 17.48 -2.19
C GLU A 134 7.00 16.48 -1.80
N GLY A 135 6.60 15.34 -1.22
CA GLY A 135 7.48 14.28 -0.74
C GLY A 135 7.31 12.97 -1.50
N LEU A 136 8.23 12.02 -1.27
CA LEU A 136 8.18 10.67 -1.86
C LEU A 136 7.00 9.85 -1.33
N PHE A 137 6.59 10.14 -0.09
CA PHE A 137 5.37 9.60 0.48
C PHE A 137 4.35 10.72 0.59
N THR A 138 3.20 10.54 -0.06
CA THR A 138 2.04 11.41 0.10
C THR A 138 1.55 11.36 1.55
N SER A 139 1.02 12.49 2.04
CA SER A 139 0.47 12.57 3.41
C SER A 139 -0.76 11.68 3.62
N GLN A 140 -1.40 11.23 2.54
CA GLN A 140 -2.45 10.23 2.49
C GLN A 140 -1.88 8.98 1.80
N HIS A 141 -1.86 7.83 2.47
CA HIS A 141 -1.39 6.56 1.90
C HIS A 141 -2.50 5.49 2.09
N PRO A 142 -2.78 4.62 1.09
CA PRO A 142 -3.92 3.70 1.18
C PRO A 142 -3.81 2.65 2.28
N LEU A 143 -2.58 2.32 2.71
CA LEU A 143 -2.28 1.43 3.83
C LEU A 143 -2.45 2.08 5.22
N GLY A 144 -3.11 3.24 5.30
CA GLY A 144 -3.36 3.89 6.58
C GLY A 144 -2.11 4.43 7.27
N ASN A 145 -2.20 4.71 8.57
CA ASN A 145 -1.07 5.15 9.41
C ASN A 145 -0.20 3.97 9.87
N THR A 146 0.23 3.11 8.94
CA THR A 146 1.14 2.00 9.22
C THR A 146 2.59 2.41 8.97
N VAL A 147 3.49 1.93 9.84
CA VAL A 147 4.92 2.20 9.83
C VAL A 147 5.65 1.22 8.91
N PHE A 148 5.28 -0.07 8.92
CA PHE A 148 6.03 -1.11 8.20
C PHE A 148 5.39 -1.52 6.88
N LEU A 149 4.05 -1.56 6.76
CA LEU A 149 3.38 -2.00 5.53
C LEU A 149 3.72 -1.14 4.29
N ARG A 150 4.19 0.10 4.47
CA ARG A 150 4.46 1.07 3.39
C ARG A 150 5.77 0.84 2.61
N TRP A 151 6.56 -0.18 2.96
CA TRP A 151 7.92 -0.38 2.44
C TRP A 151 8.04 -1.57 1.47
N ASN A 152 6.99 -1.82 0.70
CA ASN A 152 6.88 -2.90 -0.30
C ASN A 152 7.81 -2.76 -1.51
N ILE A 153 8.47 -1.61 -1.74
CA ILE A 153 9.33 -1.37 -2.90
C ILE A 153 10.76 -0.96 -2.49
N PRO A 154 11.81 -1.59 -3.04
CA PRO A 154 13.20 -1.19 -2.80
C PRO A 154 13.54 0.09 -3.56
N LEU A 155 14.53 0.84 -3.06
CA LEU A 155 14.87 2.15 -3.61
C LEU A 155 15.28 2.15 -5.08
N LYS A 156 16.00 1.10 -5.50
CA LYS A 156 16.44 0.95 -6.90
C LYS A 156 15.26 0.89 -7.87
N ALA A 157 14.10 0.41 -7.42
CA ALA A 157 12.90 0.32 -8.23
C ALA A 157 12.11 1.64 -8.30
N LEU A 158 12.32 2.59 -7.36
CA LEU A 158 11.63 3.89 -7.34
C LEU A 158 12.19 4.91 -8.36
N GLY A 159 13.17 4.53 -9.17
CA GLY A 159 13.76 5.38 -10.21
C GLY A 159 14.70 6.47 -9.67
N PRO A 160 15.25 7.34 -10.55
CA PRO A 160 16.20 8.36 -10.14
C PRO A 160 15.53 9.42 -9.26
N PHE A 161 16.00 9.55 -8.01
CA PHE A 161 15.64 10.66 -7.14
C PHE A 161 15.78 11.99 -7.88
N LYS A 162 14.67 12.72 -8.04
CA LYS A 162 14.76 14.16 -8.29
C LYS A 162 15.49 14.75 -7.09
N ARG A 163 16.69 15.29 -7.33
CA ARG A 163 17.50 15.96 -6.31
C ARG A 163 16.66 17.10 -5.72
N LEU A 164 16.18 16.93 -4.49
CA LEU A 164 15.71 18.06 -3.70
C LEU A 164 16.90 19.02 -3.54
N PRO A 165 16.70 20.35 -3.68
CA PRO A 165 17.74 21.32 -3.45
C PRO A 165 18.32 21.12 -2.04
N VAL A 166 19.61 20.81 -1.97
CA VAL A 166 20.32 20.88 -0.70
C VAL A 166 20.49 22.36 -0.39
N ASP A 167 19.66 22.88 0.52
CA ASP A 167 19.87 24.21 1.08
C ASP A 167 21.18 24.18 1.87
N TYR A 168 22.25 24.68 1.25
CA TYR A 168 23.49 24.98 1.96
C TYR A 168 23.26 26.22 2.82
N PRO A 169 23.36 26.14 4.16
CA PRO A 169 23.34 27.35 4.97
C PRO A 169 24.56 28.21 4.61
N SER A 170 24.30 29.43 4.12
CA SER A 170 25.34 30.45 3.90
C SER A 170 26.03 30.80 5.23
N PRO A 171 27.35 31.08 5.22
CA PRO A 171 28.12 31.26 6.44
C PRO A 171 27.78 32.61 7.10
N ALA A 172 26.94 32.59 8.12
CA ALA A 172 26.90 33.68 9.08
C ALA A 172 28.19 33.69 9.90
N ILE A 173 28.75 34.87 10.15
CA ILE A 173 29.89 35.11 11.05
C ILE A 173 29.58 34.42 12.39
N SER A 174 30.23 33.28 12.65
CA SER A 174 29.89 32.40 13.76
C SER A 174 31.00 32.43 14.82
N ASP A 175 30.62 32.59 16.10
CA ASP A 175 31.48 32.49 17.29
C ASP A 175 32.14 31.10 17.49
N ILE A 176 31.92 30.17 16.56
CA ILE A 176 32.38 28.78 16.59
C ILE A 176 33.45 28.62 15.50
N SER A 177 34.65 28.20 15.89
CA SER A 177 35.71 27.83 14.95
C SER A 177 36.09 26.37 15.12
N VAL A 178 36.43 25.72 14.00
CA VAL A 178 36.63 24.28 13.93
C VAL A 178 37.99 24.00 13.29
N ALA A 179 38.82 23.21 13.96
CA ALA A 179 40.14 22.86 13.46
C ALA A 179 40.32 21.33 13.37
N THR A 180 41.09 20.91 12.37
CA THR A 180 41.69 19.56 12.32
C THR A 180 43.01 19.62 13.10
N PRO A 181 43.33 18.66 13.99
CA PRO A 181 44.60 18.68 14.73
C PRO A 181 45.83 18.63 13.79
N PRO A 182 46.98 19.25 14.15
CA PRO A 182 48.23 19.14 13.40
C PRO A 182 48.75 17.69 13.32
N GLY A 183 49.43 17.36 12.21
CA GLY A 183 49.65 16.01 11.68
C GLY A 183 50.63 15.06 12.39
N ASP A 184 51.12 15.33 13.59
CA ASP A 184 52.15 14.46 14.23
C ASP A 184 51.59 13.31 15.09
N LEU A 185 50.27 13.10 15.10
CA LEU A 185 49.61 11.95 15.76
C LEU A 185 48.74 11.12 14.80
N ALA A 186 48.85 11.35 13.49
CA ALA A 186 47.96 10.78 12.47
C ALA A 186 48.24 9.29 12.13
N LEU A 187 49.30 8.68 12.68
CA LEU A 187 49.68 7.30 12.36
C LEU A 187 49.02 6.23 13.25
N THR A 188 48.28 6.59 14.31
CA THR A 188 47.68 5.60 15.24
C THR A 188 46.16 5.67 15.38
N SER A 189 45.46 6.54 14.64
CA SER A 189 44.00 6.70 14.78
C SER A 189 43.26 6.56 13.45
N ARG A 190 43.21 5.35 12.90
CA ARG A 190 42.12 4.96 11.95
C ARG A 190 40.78 4.73 12.66
N THR A 191 40.74 4.89 13.98
CA THR A 191 39.52 4.78 14.80
C THR A 191 38.80 6.12 14.89
N SER A 192 37.48 6.13 14.65
CA SER A 192 36.62 7.29 14.86
C SER A 192 36.75 7.81 16.30
N SER A 193 36.74 9.13 16.49
CA SER A 193 36.86 9.70 17.84
C SER A 193 35.66 9.29 18.72
N SER A 194 35.84 9.17 20.05
CA SER A 194 34.74 8.83 20.98
C SER A 194 33.54 9.78 20.86
N LEU A 195 33.79 11.07 20.56
CA LEU A 195 32.73 12.05 20.30
C LEU A 195 32.01 11.75 18.98
N SER A 196 32.74 11.44 17.91
CA SER A 196 32.17 11.05 16.61
C SER A 196 31.26 9.83 16.74
N LYS A 197 31.68 8.80 17.49
CA LYS A 197 30.85 7.63 17.76
C LYS A 197 29.56 7.99 18.48
N THR A 198 29.63 8.81 19.54
CA THR A 198 28.42 9.26 20.26
C THR A 198 27.51 10.15 19.41
N LEU A 199 28.06 11.01 18.54
CA LEU A 199 27.25 11.84 17.65
C LEU A 199 26.52 10.97 16.61
N ASN A 200 27.20 10.00 16.01
CA ASN A 200 26.56 9.07 15.07
C ASN A 200 25.48 8.22 15.76
N GLU A 201 25.73 7.72 16.97
CA GLU A 201 24.71 7.04 17.79
C GLU A 201 23.50 7.94 18.07
N THR A 202 23.72 9.22 18.43
CA THR A 202 22.64 10.18 18.69
C THR A 202 21.77 10.40 17.45
N VAL A 203 22.38 10.54 16.28
CA VAL A 203 21.67 10.77 15.02
C VAL A 203 20.89 9.53 14.60
N ALA A 204 21.47 8.35 14.77
CA ALA A 204 20.79 7.10 14.49
C ALA A 204 19.54 6.93 15.37
N ILE A 205 19.62 7.35 16.63
CA ILE A 205 18.49 7.38 17.56
C ILE A 205 17.45 8.42 17.12
N GLU A 206 17.85 9.65 16.81
CA GLU A 206 16.94 10.70 16.32
C GLU A 206 16.21 10.29 15.04
N ARG A 207 16.90 9.67 14.08
CA ARG A 207 16.30 9.12 12.85
C ARG A 207 15.33 7.99 13.15
N ALA A 208 15.64 7.10 14.09
CA ALA A 208 14.69 6.09 14.55
C ALA A 208 13.42 6.73 15.13
N HIS A 209 13.53 7.85 15.85
CA HIS A 209 12.36 8.57 16.35
C HIS A 209 11.52 9.16 15.21
N ILE A 210 12.14 9.82 14.23
CA ILE A 210 11.44 10.37 13.06
C ILE A 210 10.70 9.25 12.30
N PHE A 211 11.32 8.07 12.18
CA PHE A 211 10.70 6.89 11.58
C PHE A 211 9.47 6.43 12.38
N LEU A 212 9.59 6.27 13.70
CA LEU A 212 8.50 5.82 14.59
C LEU A 212 7.35 6.84 14.71
N GLU A 213 7.62 8.12 14.48
CA GLU A 213 6.62 9.21 14.39
C GLU A 213 5.87 9.21 13.03
N GLY A 214 6.24 8.33 12.09
CA GLY A 214 5.64 8.29 10.75
C GLY A 214 6.05 9.46 9.84
N ARG A 215 7.08 10.22 10.21
CA ARG A 215 7.57 11.39 9.46
C ARG A 215 8.55 10.99 8.36
N MET A 216 8.07 10.19 7.42
CA MET A 216 8.90 9.53 6.40
C MET A 216 9.64 10.51 5.49
N ASN A 217 9.00 11.62 5.09
CA ASN A 217 9.65 12.64 4.27
C ASN A 217 10.82 13.32 5.01
N ASP A 218 10.65 13.59 6.32
CA ASP A 218 11.73 14.15 7.15
C ASP A 218 12.87 13.15 7.34
N LEU A 219 12.55 11.87 7.50
CA LEU A 219 13.54 10.79 7.57
C LEU A 219 14.39 10.76 6.30
N ILE A 220 13.75 10.76 5.12
CA ILE A 220 14.44 10.76 3.83
C ILE A 220 15.25 12.03 3.64
N LYS A 221 14.71 13.20 3.99
CA LYS A 221 15.43 14.50 3.90
C LYS A 221 16.68 14.51 4.79
N SER A 222 16.69 13.74 5.90
CA SER A 222 17.82 13.64 6.81
C SER A 222 19.00 12.77 6.33
N MET A 223 18.85 12.02 5.23
CA MET A 223 19.80 11.00 4.78
C MET A 223 20.50 11.36 3.46
N ASP A 224 21.74 10.92 3.29
CA ASP A 224 22.40 10.91 1.97
C ASP A 224 21.89 9.75 1.08
N HIS A 225 22.36 9.68 -0.17
CA HIS A 225 21.90 8.64 -1.10
C HIS A 225 22.22 7.21 -0.63
N LYS A 226 23.41 6.99 -0.06
CA LYS A 226 23.84 5.67 0.41
C LYS A 226 23.04 5.25 1.64
N GLU A 227 22.82 6.19 2.56
CA GLU A 227 21.97 5.98 3.73
C GLU A 227 20.52 5.66 3.34
N LYS A 228 19.97 6.34 2.32
CA LYS A 228 18.65 5.99 1.76
C LYS A 228 18.63 4.57 1.20
N GLU A 229 19.63 4.18 0.43
CA GLU A 229 19.71 2.85 -0.16
C GLU A 229 19.69 1.75 0.92
N LEU A 230 20.49 1.92 1.97
CA LEU A 230 20.51 1.00 3.12
C LEU A 230 19.15 0.94 3.84
N THR A 231 18.55 2.11 4.08
CA THR A 231 17.26 2.22 4.78
C THR A 231 16.13 1.53 4.03
N PHE A 232 15.96 1.85 2.75
CA PHE A 232 14.93 1.24 1.91
C PHE A 232 15.16 -0.24 1.70
N THR A 233 16.41 -0.69 1.54
CA THR A 233 16.72 -2.10 1.42
C THR A 233 16.32 -2.85 2.69
N TRP A 234 16.71 -2.35 3.87
CA TRP A 234 16.35 -2.97 5.15
C TRP A 234 14.83 -3.03 5.37
N LEU A 235 14.12 -1.92 5.11
CA LEU A 235 12.67 -1.84 5.29
C LEU A 235 11.92 -2.73 4.29
N ASN A 236 12.39 -2.84 3.06
CA ASN A 236 11.81 -3.75 2.07
C ASN A 236 12.05 -5.22 2.40
N GLN A 237 13.25 -5.58 2.88
CA GLN A 237 13.53 -6.93 3.36
C GLN A 237 12.66 -7.29 4.56
N PHE A 238 12.40 -6.34 5.47
CA PHE A 238 11.46 -6.53 6.58
C PHE A 238 10.02 -6.72 6.09
N TRP A 239 9.59 -5.91 5.13
CA TRP A 239 8.26 -6.03 4.54
C TRP A 239 8.05 -7.42 3.89
N LEU A 240 9.02 -7.89 3.10
CA LEU A 240 8.94 -9.21 2.47
C LEU A 240 8.95 -10.33 3.51
N PHE A 241 9.74 -10.18 4.58
CA PHE A 241 9.69 -11.08 5.73
C PHE A 241 8.29 -11.15 6.34
N GLY A 242 7.66 -10.00 6.62
CA GLY A 242 6.31 -9.95 7.19
C GLY A 242 5.28 -10.62 6.28
N PHE A 243 5.33 -10.31 4.97
CA PHE A 243 4.48 -10.92 3.95
C PHE A 243 4.64 -12.45 3.89
N GLN A 244 5.88 -12.94 3.75
CA GLN A 244 6.14 -14.38 3.64
C GLN A 244 5.82 -15.14 4.93
N THR A 245 6.06 -14.52 6.08
CA THR A 245 5.73 -15.10 7.38
C THR A 245 4.21 -15.22 7.54
N ALA A 246 3.44 -14.18 7.19
CA ALA A 246 1.98 -14.21 7.26
C ALA A 246 1.38 -15.21 6.27
N LYS A 247 1.85 -15.19 5.02
CA LYS A 247 1.36 -16.06 3.94
C LYS A 247 1.54 -17.55 4.26
N ASN A 248 2.67 -17.90 4.86
CA ASN A 248 3.02 -19.28 5.23
C ASN A 248 2.76 -19.53 6.73
N TRP A 249 1.93 -18.73 7.39
CA TRP A 249 1.64 -18.97 8.79
C TRP A 249 0.82 -20.26 8.95
N GLY A 250 1.26 -21.18 9.81
CA GLY A 250 0.68 -22.51 9.99
C GLY A 250 1.16 -23.60 9.03
N ARG A 251 1.90 -23.26 7.96
CA ARG A 251 2.38 -24.21 6.94
C ARG A 251 3.76 -23.85 6.38
N GLY A 252 4.54 -24.82 5.90
CA GLY A 252 5.84 -24.53 5.28
C GLY A 252 6.91 -24.02 6.27
N PRO A 253 7.85 -23.13 5.87
CA PRO A 253 8.97 -22.70 6.71
C PRO A 253 8.53 -21.90 7.95
N ARG A 254 9.06 -22.30 9.12
CA ARG A 254 8.79 -21.64 10.42
C ARG A 254 9.63 -20.39 10.68
N ASP A 255 10.78 -20.32 10.03
CA ASP A 255 11.77 -19.26 10.20
C ASP A 255 12.17 -18.72 8.84
N TRP A 256 11.98 -17.42 8.66
CA TRP A 256 12.43 -16.67 7.49
C TRP A 256 13.69 -15.89 7.87
N THR A 257 14.73 -16.07 7.07
CA THR A 257 16.05 -15.46 7.21
C THR A 257 16.44 -14.83 5.90
N ALA A 258 17.46 -13.96 5.90
CA ALA A 258 17.95 -13.36 4.66
C ALA A 258 18.29 -14.40 3.58
N ALA A 259 18.79 -15.57 3.96
CA ALA A 259 19.17 -16.63 3.02
C ALA A 259 17.96 -17.26 2.31
N ASN A 260 16.95 -17.71 3.07
CA ASN A 260 15.77 -18.35 2.47
C ASN A 260 14.75 -17.36 1.88
N LEU A 261 14.88 -16.06 2.20
CA LEU A 261 14.21 -14.97 1.49
C LEU A 261 14.93 -14.58 0.18
N GLY A 262 16.10 -15.17 -0.12
CA GLY A 262 16.85 -14.94 -1.35
C GLY A 262 17.69 -13.65 -1.37
N PHE A 263 18.09 -13.14 -0.20
CA PHE A 263 18.89 -11.91 -0.07
C PHE A 263 20.40 -12.15 0.13
N SER A 264 20.86 -13.39 0.24
CA SER A 264 22.29 -13.69 0.40
C SER A 264 23.11 -13.21 -0.80
N GLN A 265 24.15 -12.42 -0.53
CA GLN A 265 25.13 -11.94 -1.51
C GLN A 265 25.82 -13.13 -2.22
N ASP A 266 25.90 -13.02 -3.55
CA ASP A 266 26.73 -13.80 -4.47
C ASP A 266 26.51 -15.33 -4.47
N GLN A 267 25.59 -15.79 -5.33
CA GLN A 267 25.92 -16.98 -6.12
C GLN A 267 27.08 -16.60 -7.03
N ASP A 268 28.29 -16.87 -6.57
CA ASP A 268 29.47 -16.95 -7.40
C ASP A 268 29.14 -17.90 -8.60
N PRO A 269 29.22 -17.46 -9.87
CA PRO A 269 28.96 -18.34 -11.02
C PRO A 269 29.90 -19.54 -11.11
N ALA A 270 30.88 -19.63 -10.20
CA ALA A 270 31.86 -20.69 -10.11
C ALA A 270 31.32 -22.00 -9.48
N ALA A 271 30.14 -22.03 -8.88
CA ALA A 271 29.64 -23.24 -8.19
C ALA A 271 28.92 -24.27 -9.09
N LEU A 272 28.65 -23.96 -10.37
CA LEU A 272 28.08 -24.91 -11.34
C LEU A 272 29.12 -25.65 -12.20
N SER A 273 30.41 -25.58 -11.83
CA SER A 273 31.43 -26.38 -12.51
C SER A 273 31.64 -27.72 -11.81
N LEU A 274 31.26 -28.80 -12.49
CA LEU A 274 31.65 -30.18 -12.13
C LEU A 274 33.18 -30.27 -11.87
N PRO A 275 33.62 -31.06 -10.88
CA PRO A 275 35.04 -31.20 -10.56
C PRO A 275 35.73 -32.00 -11.66
N GLY A 276 36.52 -31.34 -12.54
CA GLY A 276 37.27 -32.10 -13.54
C GLY A 276 37.98 -31.39 -14.69
N THR A 277 38.06 -30.06 -14.74
CA THR A 277 38.75 -29.40 -15.88
C THR A 277 39.87 -28.45 -15.40
N PRO A 278 41.15 -28.66 -15.79
CA PRO A 278 42.25 -27.80 -15.35
C PRO A 278 42.15 -26.40 -16.00
N ARG A 279 42.27 -25.34 -15.18
CA ARG A 279 42.43 -23.95 -15.66
C ARG A 279 43.80 -23.78 -16.31
N MET A 280 43.82 -23.44 -17.60
CA MET A 280 44.98 -22.79 -18.22
C MET A 280 45.07 -21.35 -17.71
N ILE A 281 46.23 -21.02 -17.15
CA ILE A 281 46.60 -19.69 -16.69
C ILE A 281 47.09 -18.89 -17.89
N GLY A 282 46.49 -17.72 -18.11
CA GLY A 282 47.10 -16.65 -18.89
C GLY A 282 46.20 -16.11 -19.97
N GLU A 283 45.53 -15.00 -19.70
CA GLU A 283 45.42 -13.88 -20.64
C GLU A 283 44.98 -12.60 -19.90
N SER A 284 45.64 -11.50 -20.26
CA SER A 284 45.59 -10.17 -19.64
C SER A 284 44.27 -9.43 -19.97
N PRO A 285 43.83 -8.43 -19.18
CA PRO A 285 42.48 -7.88 -19.29
C PRO A 285 42.32 -7.05 -20.57
N ARG A 286 41.51 -7.54 -21.50
CA ARG A 286 41.01 -6.74 -22.62
C ARG A 286 39.85 -5.87 -22.15
N ALA A 287 39.89 -4.60 -22.57
CA ALA A 287 38.94 -3.56 -22.24
C ALA A 287 37.49 -4.00 -22.49
N LEU A 288 36.65 -3.82 -21.47
CA LEU A 288 35.21 -4.06 -21.52
C LEU A 288 34.56 -3.09 -22.51
N ASN A 289 33.90 -3.65 -23.52
CA ASN A 289 32.91 -2.95 -24.33
C ASN A 289 31.71 -2.59 -23.43
N PRO A 290 31.15 -1.36 -23.49
CA PRO A 290 30.03 -0.95 -22.64
C PRO A 290 28.69 -1.67 -22.91
N ASN A 291 28.62 -2.57 -23.90
CA ASN A 291 27.39 -3.23 -24.34
C ASN A 291 27.22 -4.67 -23.86
N ASP A 292 28.19 -5.26 -23.14
CA ASP A 292 28.04 -6.59 -22.53
C ASP A 292 27.59 -6.49 -21.06
N LYS A 293 26.51 -5.76 -20.82
CA LYS A 293 25.69 -6.06 -19.64
C LYS A 293 24.85 -7.26 -20.01
N GLN A 294 25.20 -8.44 -19.52
CA GLN A 294 24.23 -9.51 -19.32
C GLN A 294 23.08 -8.94 -18.50
N ALA A 295 22.06 -8.43 -19.18
CA ALA A 295 20.77 -8.17 -18.57
C ALA A 295 20.30 -9.54 -18.08
N HIS A 296 20.25 -9.73 -16.77
CA HIS A 296 19.48 -10.84 -16.21
C HIS A 296 18.10 -10.75 -16.85
N LEU A 297 17.76 -11.75 -17.67
CA LEU A 297 16.48 -11.81 -18.34
C LEU A 297 15.44 -11.95 -17.23
N VAL A 298 14.66 -10.90 -16.96
CA VAL A 298 13.62 -10.94 -15.93
C VAL A 298 12.67 -12.10 -16.27
N LYS A 299 12.55 -13.07 -15.36
CA LYS A 299 11.62 -14.20 -15.52
C LYS A 299 10.21 -13.66 -15.69
N ARG A 300 9.47 -14.24 -16.62
CA ARG A 300 8.08 -13.83 -16.91
C ARG A 300 7.12 -14.84 -16.29
N PRO A 301 6.00 -14.38 -15.71
CA PRO A 301 4.94 -15.28 -15.28
C PRO A 301 4.28 -15.95 -16.49
N THR A 302 3.61 -17.07 -16.25
CA THR A 302 2.71 -17.70 -17.22
C THR A 302 1.55 -16.75 -17.60
N GLN A 303 1.03 -16.87 -18.82
CA GLN A 303 -0.19 -16.17 -19.24
C GLN A 303 -1.47 -16.90 -18.81
N LEU A 304 -1.33 -18.13 -18.33
CA LEU A 304 -2.44 -18.97 -17.88
C LEU A 304 -2.85 -18.62 -16.44
N CYS A 305 -4.14 -18.42 -16.23
CA CYS A 305 -4.70 -18.12 -14.92
C CYS A 305 -4.68 -19.36 -14.01
N ARG A 306 -4.61 -19.11 -12.71
CA ARG A 306 -5.12 -20.02 -11.68
C ARG A 306 -6.54 -19.61 -11.32
N TRP A 307 -7.29 -20.46 -10.63
CA TRP A 307 -8.66 -20.15 -10.23
C TRP A 307 -9.04 -20.84 -8.93
N SER A 308 -10.09 -20.32 -8.30
CA SER A 308 -10.70 -20.95 -7.14
C SER A 308 -12.12 -21.41 -7.44
N ILE A 309 -12.51 -22.51 -6.81
CA ILE A 309 -13.91 -22.95 -6.76
C ILE A 309 -14.37 -23.01 -5.31
N HIS A 310 -15.51 -22.40 -5.04
CA HIS A 310 -16.18 -22.57 -3.76
C HIS A 310 -16.74 -23.99 -3.67
N VAL A 311 -16.41 -24.71 -2.60
CA VAL A 311 -16.91 -26.04 -2.29
C VAL A 311 -17.58 -26.05 -0.91
N LYS A 312 -18.64 -26.84 -0.79
CA LYS A 312 -19.33 -27.03 0.48
C LYS A 312 -18.39 -27.74 1.45
N ASP A 313 -18.29 -27.25 2.68
CA ASP A 313 -17.65 -27.99 3.77
C ASP A 313 -18.44 -29.29 4.00
N ILE A 314 -17.94 -30.37 3.42
CA ILE A 314 -18.41 -31.72 3.67
C ILE A 314 -17.34 -32.35 4.56
N ILE A 315 -17.74 -32.77 5.76
CA ILE A 315 -16.87 -33.51 6.67
C ILE A 315 -16.57 -34.86 5.99
N TYR A 316 -15.41 -34.98 5.34
CA TYR A 316 -14.90 -36.25 4.84
C TYR A 316 -14.03 -36.91 5.92
N GLU A 317 -13.99 -38.25 5.94
CA GLU A 317 -12.89 -38.97 6.59
C GLU A 317 -11.64 -38.81 5.73
N ASP A 318 -10.57 -38.26 6.30
CA ASP A 318 -9.27 -38.16 5.63
C ASP A 318 -8.83 -39.54 5.16
N THR A 319 -8.95 -39.79 3.86
CA THR A 319 -8.29 -40.93 3.23
C THR A 319 -6.86 -40.48 2.93
N PRO A 320 -5.83 -41.27 3.31
CA PRO A 320 -4.47 -40.93 2.97
C PRO A 320 -4.38 -40.79 1.45
N SER A 321 -4.11 -39.58 0.98
CA SER A 321 -3.84 -39.36 -0.43
C SER A 321 -2.74 -40.35 -0.87
N PRO A 322 -2.84 -40.97 -2.06
CA PRO A 322 -1.73 -41.70 -2.64
C PRO A 322 -0.50 -40.79 -2.54
N GLN A 323 0.62 -41.30 -2.03
CA GLN A 323 1.86 -40.53 -1.98
C GLN A 323 2.12 -40.04 -3.40
N ALA A 324 1.95 -38.73 -3.63
CA ALA A 324 2.29 -38.14 -4.91
C ALA A 324 3.75 -38.53 -5.16
N GLU A 325 4.01 -39.24 -6.26
CA GLU A 325 5.38 -39.46 -6.71
C GLU A 325 5.97 -38.07 -6.92
N TYR A 326 6.84 -37.68 -6.00
CA TYR A 326 7.51 -36.39 -5.93
C TYR A 326 8.14 -36.03 -7.28
N LYS A 327 7.41 -35.28 -8.10
CA LYS A 327 8.02 -34.44 -9.12
C LYS A 327 8.42 -33.16 -8.41
N HIS A 328 9.74 -32.94 -8.34
CA HIS A 328 10.47 -31.73 -7.98
C HIS A 328 9.66 -30.61 -7.32
N ASP A 329 10.07 -30.21 -6.11
CA ASP A 329 9.61 -28.98 -5.43
C ASP A 329 9.52 -27.83 -6.43
N ASP A 330 8.31 -27.56 -6.94
CA ASP A 330 8.03 -26.34 -7.68
C ASP A 330 7.80 -25.26 -6.63
N PRO A 331 8.72 -24.29 -6.47
CA PRO A 331 8.55 -23.21 -5.52
C PRO A 331 7.32 -22.33 -5.81
N GLU A 332 6.66 -22.48 -6.96
CA GLU A 332 5.42 -21.80 -7.32
C GLU A 332 4.14 -22.61 -7.02
N ASN A 333 4.25 -23.88 -6.60
CA ASN A 333 3.10 -24.69 -6.21
C ASN A 333 2.92 -24.73 -4.67
N GLU A 334 2.29 -23.69 -4.17
CA GLU A 334 2.21 -23.30 -2.75
C GLU A 334 1.32 -24.22 -1.88
N ASP A 335 0.46 -25.04 -2.48
CA ASP A 335 -0.44 -25.97 -1.75
C ASP A 335 0.24 -27.28 -1.31
N ASN A 336 1.51 -27.47 -1.69
CA ASN A 336 2.32 -28.62 -1.25
C ASN A 336 3.07 -28.38 0.07
N GLY A 337 2.92 -27.20 0.69
CA GLY A 337 3.57 -26.87 1.96
C GLY A 337 3.03 -27.70 3.12
N LYS A 338 3.87 -28.55 3.73
CA LYS A 338 3.46 -29.36 4.91
C LYS A 338 2.98 -28.46 6.04
N GLU A 339 1.80 -28.77 6.56
CA GLU A 339 1.27 -28.17 7.79
C GLU A 339 2.27 -28.35 8.94
N TRP A 340 2.26 -27.39 9.87
CA TRP A 340 3.05 -27.54 11.08
C TRP A 340 2.47 -28.66 11.96
N PRO A 341 3.32 -29.50 12.58
CA PRO A 341 2.86 -30.54 13.47
C PRO A 341 2.02 -29.95 14.61
N GLN A 342 0.90 -30.58 14.96
CA GLN A 342 0.05 -30.18 16.09
C GLN A 342 0.81 -30.12 17.43
N SER A 343 1.93 -30.84 17.55
CA SER A 343 2.80 -30.80 18.73
C SER A 343 3.64 -29.51 18.85
N TRP A 344 3.67 -28.67 17.81
CA TRP A 344 4.40 -27.41 17.81
C TRP A 344 3.59 -26.32 18.50
N THR A 345 4.16 -25.72 19.54
CA THR A 345 3.56 -24.54 20.18
C THR A 345 3.89 -23.32 19.35
N GLU A 346 2.91 -22.86 18.59
CA GLU A 346 3.01 -21.66 17.77
C GLU A 346 3.20 -20.41 18.66
N PRO A 347 4.32 -19.65 18.51
CA PRO A 347 4.44 -18.35 19.15
C PRO A 347 3.43 -17.37 18.55
N ARG A 348 3.11 -16.28 19.24
CA ARG A 348 2.21 -15.26 18.65
C ARG A 348 2.85 -14.65 17.40
N PHE A 349 2.04 -14.29 16.43
CA PHE A 349 2.54 -13.72 15.17
C PHE A 349 3.27 -12.39 15.44
N GLU A 350 2.71 -11.57 16.33
CA GLU A 350 3.26 -10.30 16.79
C GLU A 350 4.62 -10.49 17.48
N GLU A 351 4.78 -11.56 18.26
CA GLU A 351 6.06 -11.92 18.87
C GLU A 351 7.10 -12.27 17.80
N LYS A 352 6.69 -12.93 16.71
CA LYS A 352 7.57 -13.23 15.57
C LYS A 352 8.04 -11.95 14.89
N ILE A 353 7.13 -10.99 14.67
CA ILE A 353 7.44 -9.66 14.10
C ILE A 353 8.45 -8.91 14.98
N VAL A 354 8.22 -8.86 16.30
CA VAL A 354 9.13 -8.18 17.24
C VAL A 354 10.49 -8.90 17.34
N SER A 355 10.50 -10.22 17.41
CA SER A 355 11.72 -11.04 17.47
C SER A 355 12.58 -10.88 16.22
N ALA A 356 11.96 -10.76 15.04
CA ALA A 356 12.67 -10.48 13.80
C ALA A 356 13.36 -9.11 13.83
N LEU A 357 12.70 -8.06 14.34
CA LEU A 357 13.32 -6.74 14.52
C LEU A 357 14.49 -6.76 15.51
N GLN A 358 14.39 -7.56 16.57
CA GLN A 358 15.44 -7.69 17.59
C GLN A 358 16.67 -8.47 17.07
N SER A 359 16.43 -9.56 16.34
CA SER A 359 17.49 -10.44 15.84
C SER A 359 18.10 -9.97 14.52
N ASN A 360 17.35 -9.20 13.73
CA ASN A 360 17.74 -8.72 12.40
C ASN A 360 18.08 -9.86 11.41
N ASN A 361 17.61 -11.08 11.66
CA ASN A 361 17.95 -12.27 10.87
C ASN A 361 17.32 -12.28 9.45
N PHE A 362 16.28 -11.50 9.24
CA PHE A 362 15.58 -11.36 7.97
C PHE A 362 16.37 -10.54 6.93
N SER A 363 17.35 -9.75 7.37
CA SER A 363 18.07 -8.81 6.51
C SER A 363 19.49 -9.28 6.20
N SER A 364 19.94 -9.01 4.98
CA SER A 364 21.34 -9.20 4.58
C SER A 364 22.26 -8.09 5.11
N LEU A 365 21.70 -7.01 5.66
CA LEU A 365 22.44 -5.86 6.20
C LEU A 365 22.65 -6.02 7.70
N SER A 366 23.83 -5.65 8.19
CA SER A 366 24.09 -5.62 9.62
C SER A 366 23.38 -4.43 10.28
N ALA A 367 22.83 -4.63 11.48
CA ALA A 367 22.19 -3.56 12.25
C ALA A 367 23.13 -2.37 12.53
N ASP A 368 24.46 -2.60 12.56
CA ASP A 368 25.48 -1.55 12.76
C ASP A 368 25.73 -0.70 11.50
N GLU A 369 25.30 -1.17 10.32
CA GLU A 369 25.45 -0.45 9.06
C GLU A 369 24.31 0.54 8.80
N LEU A 370 23.21 0.43 9.55
CA LEU A 370 22.00 1.22 9.34
C LEU A 370 22.18 2.67 9.79
N PRO A 371 21.61 3.64 9.04
CA PRO A 371 21.69 5.06 9.39
C PRO A 371 20.74 5.46 10.54
N PHE A 372 19.99 4.50 11.10
CA PHE A 372 19.10 4.65 12.26
C PHE A 372 19.29 3.47 13.22
N SER A 373 18.85 3.62 14.46
CA SER A 373 18.97 2.58 15.48
C SER A 373 17.86 1.54 15.36
N ALA A 374 18.14 0.39 14.72
CA ALA A 374 17.22 -0.75 14.68
C ALA A 374 16.85 -1.26 16.08
N ALA A 375 17.79 -1.21 17.03
CA ALA A 375 17.52 -1.57 18.43
C ALA A 375 16.46 -0.66 19.09
N GLN A 376 16.44 0.65 18.76
CA GLN A 376 15.38 1.54 19.25
C GLN A 376 14.03 1.22 18.61
N ILE A 377 14.00 0.89 17.32
CA ILE A 377 12.78 0.46 16.62
C ILE A 377 12.23 -0.82 17.24
N ALA A 378 13.08 -1.83 17.43
CA ALA A 378 12.71 -3.10 18.07
C ALA A 378 12.23 -2.89 19.51
N SER A 379 12.89 -2.01 20.28
CA SER A 379 12.44 -1.66 21.62
C SER A 379 11.10 -0.94 21.61
N ALA A 380 10.86 -0.01 20.68
CA ALA A 380 9.58 0.68 20.56
C ALA A 380 8.46 -0.30 20.20
N ALA A 381 8.68 -1.20 19.23
CA ALA A 381 7.74 -2.25 18.87
C ALA A 381 7.37 -3.14 20.06
N SER A 382 8.37 -3.58 20.85
CA SER A 382 8.12 -4.39 22.04
C SER A 382 7.32 -3.68 23.14
N LYS A 383 7.35 -2.33 23.17
CA LYS A 383 6.60 -1.49 24.12
C LYS A 383 5.20 -1.12 23.60
N SER A 384 4.87 -1.53 22.37
CA SER A 384 3.70 -1.10 21.60
C SER A 384 2.94 -2.29 21.02
N PRO A 385 2.43 -3.22 21.86
CA PRO A 385 1.82 -4.45 21.38
C PRO A 385 0.58 -4.20 20.50
N ASN A 386 -0.20 -3.16 20.80
CA ASN A 386 -1.41 -2.83 20.04
C ASN A 386 -1.06 -2.33 18.64
N GLU A 387 -0.05 -1.47 18.50
CA GLU A 387 0.41 -0.99 17.20
C GLU A 387 1.05 -2.11 16.37
N VAL A 388 1.78 -3.03 17.02
CA VAL A 388 2.28 -4.24 16.33
C VAL A 388 1.13 -5.14 15.88
N LEU A 389 0.06 -5.27 16.67
CA LEU A 389 -1.13 -6.03 16.29
C LEU A 389 -1.82 -5.42 15.05
N VAL A 390 -1.88 -4.08 14.92
CA VAL A 390 -2.40 -3.43 13.71
C VAL A 390 -1.55 -3.78 12.48
N GLU A 391 -0.22 -3.74 12.59
CA GLU A 391 0.68 -4.14 11.51
C GLU A 391 0.54 -5.63 11.16
N ALA A 392 0.37 -6.48 12.18
CA ALA A 392 0.16 -7.92 12.03
C ALA A 392 -1.13 -8.23 11.27
N VAL A 393 -2.25 -7.60 11.64
CA VAL A 393 -3.52 -7.69 10.89
C VAL A 393 -3.34 -7.21 9.46
N GLY A 394 -2.59 -6.13 9.25
CA GLY A 394 -2.28 -5.64 7.91
C GLY A 394 -1.51 -6.65 7.06
N PHE A 395 -0.45 -7.27 7.60
CA PHE A 395 0.30 -8.31 6.90
C PHE A 395 -0.54 -9.55 6.62
N SER A 396 -1.41 -9.98 7.54
CA SER A 396 -2.27 -11.14 7.32
C SER A 396 -3.30 -10.91 6.22
N ILE A 397 -3.90 -9.71 6.16
CA ILE A 397 -4.82 -9.31 5.08
C ILE A 397 -4.10 -9.25 3.73
N ILE A 398 -2.95 -8.57 3.66
CA ILE A 398 -2.16 -8.44 2.42
C ILE A 398 -1.68 -9.81 1.91
N ALA A 399 -1.35 -10.72 2.83
CA ALA A 399 -0.94 -12.08 2.50
C ALA A 399 -2.11 -13.00 2.13
N GLY A 400 -3.36 -12.59 2.40
CA GLY A 400 -4.55 -13.40 2.13
C GLY A 400 -4.59 -14.71 2.92
N ASN A 401 -4.07 -14.74 4.14
CA ASN A 401 -4.12 -15.93 5.01
C ASN A 401 -5.40 -15.89 5.86
N PHE A 402 -6.42 -16.66 5.47
CA PHE A 402 -7.75 -16.64 6.08
C PHE A 402 -7.70 -16.94 7.59
N GLU A 403 -7.02 -18.01 7.99
CA GLU A 403 -6.93 -18.47 9.37
C GLU A 403 -6.21 -17.45 10.27
N LEU A 404 -5.12 -16.87 9.76
CA LEU A 404 -4.37 -15.86 10.50
C LEU A 404 -5.16 -14.54 10.62
N VAL A 405 -5.88 -14.12 9.58
CA VAL A 405 -6.74 -12.93 9.62
C VAL A 405 -7.81 -13.11 10.69
N GLN A 406 -8.51 -14.24 10.71
CA GLN A 406 -9.55 -14.54 11.69
C GLN A 406 -9.02 -14.47 13.13
N LYS A 407 -7.88 -15.13 13.37
CA LYS A 407 -7.22 -15.15 14.68
C LYS A 407 -6.85 -13.75 15.16
N LEU A 408 -6.17 -12.97 14.32
CA LEU A 408 -5.67 -11.65 14.70
C LEU A 408 -6.80 -10.61 14.87
N ILE A 409 -7.88 -10.71 14.10
CA ILE A 409 -9.06 -9.85 14.29
C ILE A 409 -9.74 -10.17 15.62
N SER A 410 -9.89 -11.45 15.94
CA SER A 410 -10.44 -11.89 17.24
C SER A 410 -9.60 -11.35 18.41
N GLU A 411 -8.27 -11.40 18.29
CA GLU A 411 -7.34 -10.85 19.27
C GLU A 411 -7.46 -9.31 19.36
N ALA A 412 -7.55 -8.61 18.22
CA ALA A 412 -7.71 -7.16 18.18
C ALA A 412 -9.03 -6.71 18.83
N ASN A 413 -10.13 -7.40 18.54
CA ASN A 413 -11.42 -7.16 19.17
C ASN A 413 -11.36 -7.39 20.69
N SER A 414 -10.73 -8.49 21.14
CA SER A 414 -10.58 -8.79 22.56
C SER A 414 -9.74 -7.74 23.32
N SER A 415 -8.82 -7.08 22.61
CA SER A 415 -7.92 -6.06 23.14
C SER A 415 -8.42 -4.63 22.88
N SER A 416 -9.59 -4.46 22.28
CA SER A 416 -10.18 -3.17 21.87
C SER A 416 -9.23 -2.31 21.03
N VAL A 417 -8.50 -2.94 20.10
CA VAL A 417 -7.58 -2.25 19.18
C VAL A 417 -8.36 -1.68 18.00
N ASP A 418 -8.13 -0.40 17.69
CA ASP A 418 -8.78 0.28 16.56
C ASP A 418 -8.09 -0.07 15.23
N LEU A 419 -8.81 -0.77 14.37
CA LEU A 419 -8.37 -1.14 13.01
C LEU A 419 -8.90 -0.20 11.92
N SER A 420 -9.65 0.85 12.27
CA SER A 420 -10.32 1.74 11.29
C SER A 420 -9.33 2.41 10.34
N LEU A 421 -8.16 2.81 10.85
CA LEU A 421 -7.12 3.46 10.05
C LEU A 421 -6.46 2.52 9.03
N LEU A 422 -6.62 1.21 9.15
CA LEU A 422 -6.11 0.24 8.17
C LEU A 422 -6.98 0.20 6.90
N TYR A 423 -8.24 0.65 6.98
CA TYR A 423 -9.27 0.45 5.96
C TYR A 423 -9.32 -1.02 5.47
N PRO A 424 -9.66 -1.99 6.36
CA PRO A 424 -9.45 -3.42 6.09
C PRO A 424 -10.07 -3.93 4.78
N PHE A 425 -11.27 -3.46 4.43
CA PHE A 425 -11.95 -3.84 3.18
C PHE A 425 -11.23 -3.31 1.94
N HIS A 426 -10.83 -2.03 1.94
CA HIS A 426 -10.04 -1.44 0.87
C HIS A 426 -8.67 -2.14 0.72
N LEU A 427 -8.06 -2.51 1.85
CA LEU A 427 -6.80 -3.24 1.88
C LEU A 427 -6.93 -4.64 1.27
N ALA A 428 -7.92 -5.40 1.71
CA ALA A 428 -8.22 -6.73 1.18
C ALA A 428 -8.50 -6.70 -0.33
N ILE A 429 -9.26 -5.72 -0.82
CA ILE A 429 -9.51 -5.56 -2.25
C ILE A 429 -8.23 -5.20 -3.01
N SER A 430 -7.36 -4.36 -2.44
CA SER A 430 -6.13 -3.94 -3.11
C SER A 430 -5.17 -5.11 -3.36
N TYR A 431 -5.19 -6.12 -2.48
CA TYR A 431 -4.36 -7.34 -2.56
C TYR A 431 -5.19 -8.60 -2.81
N LEU A 432 -6.36 -8.46 -3.44
CA LEU A 432 -7.27 -9.56 -3.74
C LEU A 432 -6.59 -10.61 -4.63
N ASP A 433 -6.53 -11.85 -4.13
CA ASP A 433 -6.13 -13.03 -4.87
C ASP A 433 -7.37 -13.90 -5.16
N GLY A 434 -7.91 -13.72 -6.36
CA GLY A 434 -9.09 -14.44 -6.83
C GLY A 434 -8.85 -15.94 -7.03
N SER A 435 -7.60 -16.36 -7.19
CA SER A 435 -7.25 -17.77 -7.38
C SER A 435 -7.19 -18.56 -6.08
N LYS A 436 -7.00 -17.90 -4.94
CA LYS A 436 -6.84 -18.56 -3.63
C LYS A 436 -7.91 -18.24 -2.61
N ASN A 437 -8.46 -17.04 -2.65
CA ASN A 437 -9.42 -16.58 -1.63
C ASN A 437 -10.77 -16.21 -2.23
N CYS A 438 -10.82 -15.84 -3.51
CA CYS A 438 -12.01 -15.25 -4.12
C CYS A 438 -12.56 -14.12 -3.21
N CYS A 439 -13.74 -14.29 -2.63
CA CYS A 439 -14.35 -13.29 -1.74
C CYS A 439 -14.19 -13.59 -0.23
N ASN A 440 -13.56 -14.70 0.17
CA ASN A 440 -13.60 -15.21 1.54
C ASN A 440 -12.98 -14.26 2.57
N ILE A 441 -11.92 -13.52 2.22
CA ILE A 441 -11.34 -12.52 3.12
C ILE A 441 -12.36 -11.39 3.40
N LEU A 442 -13.10 -10.92 2.40
CA LEU A 442 -14.11 -9.87 2.63
C LEU A 442 -15.26 -10.38 3.49
N ASP A 443 -15.69 -11.62 3.27
CA ASP A 443 -16.74 -12.26 4.05
C ASP A 443 -16.33 -12.38 5.53
N LEU A 444 -15.11 -12.86 5.77
CA LEU A 444 -14.51 -12.91 7.10
C LEU A 444 -14.44 -11.54 7.77
N LEU A 445 -14.04 -10.50 7.03
CA LEU A 445 -14.01 -9.14 7.57
C LEU A 445 -15.39 -8.64 7.97
N PHE A 446 -16.47 -9.04 7.28
CA PHE A 446 -17.84 -8.66 7.67
C PHE A 446 -18.30 -9.35 8.95
N GLU A 447 -18.00 -10.64 9.08
CA GLU A 447 -18.41 -11.44 10.24
C GLU A 447 -17.62 -11.05 11.50
N ASP A 448 -16.29 -10.90 11.38
CA ASP A 448 -15.42 -10.82 12.54
C ASP A 448 -15.02 -9.39 12.93
N LEU A 449 -15.07 -8.39 12.04
CA LEU A 449 -14.74 -7.01 12.45
C LEU A 449 -15.85 -6.37 13.29
N HIS A 450 -15.45 -5.52 14.23
CA HIS A 450 -16.38 -4.68 14.96
C HIS A 450 -17.24 -3.84 13.99
N ARG A 451 -18.57 -3.84 14.19
CA ARG A 451 -19.56 -3.21 13.30
C ARG A 451 -19.31 -1.72 12.98
N GLU A 452 -18.52 -1.04 13.80
CA GLU A 452 -18.15 0.36 13.59
C GLU A 452 -17.07 0.59 12.52
N ILE A 453 -16.32 -0.46 12.18
CA ILE A 453 -15.21 -0.44 11.22
C ILE A 453 -15.67 -0.91 9.82
N GLY A 454 -16.83 -1.58 9.75
CA GLY A 454 -17.38 -2.11 8.50
C GLY A 454 -17.85 -1.05 7.49
N PRO A 455 -18.08 -1.45 6.23
CA PRO A 455 -18.53 -0.57 5.14
C PRO A 455 -19.81 0.23 5.44
N PRO A 456 -20.79 -0.21 6.25
CA PRO A 456 -21.94 0.63 6.59
C PRO A 456 -21.56 1.96 7.27
N ARG A 457 -20.37 2.07 7.88
CA ARG A 457 -19.90 3.25 8.61
C ARG A 457 -18.56 3.81 8.12
N SER A 458 -17.77 3.02 7.38
CA SER A 458 -16.48 3.40 6.79
C SER A 458 -16.45 3.14 5.27
N LEU A 459 -17.40 3.75 4.54
CA LEU A 459 -17.53 3.55 3.09
C LEU A 459 -16.31 4.04 2.31
N LEU A 460 -15.62 5.07 2.81
CA LEU A 460 -14.57 5.79 2.09
C LEU A 460 -13.21 5.62 2.75
N ASN A 461 -12.18 5.39 1.94
CA ASN A 461 -10.80 5.43 2.42
C ASN A 461 -10.26 6.87 2.55
N ALA A 462 -8.98 7.00 2.87
CA ALA A 462 -8.30 8.29 3.00
C ALA A 462 -8.30 9.17 1.72
N PHE A 463 -8.52 8.58 0.55
CA PHE A 463 -8.61 9.28 -0.75
C PHE A 463 -10.04 9.60 -1.15
N GLY A 464 -11.03 9.18 -0.35
CA GLY A 464 -12.43 9.28 -0.72
C GLY A 464 -12.87 8.22 -1.73
N HIS A 465 -12.13 7.12 -1.88
CA HIS A 465 -12.54 5.98 -2.71
C HIS A 465 -13.45 5.04 -1.93
N THR A 466 -14.53 4.60 -2.58
CA THR A 466 -15.41 3.53 -2.10
C THR A 466 -14.74 2.15 -2.23
N THR A 467 -15.34 1.11 -1.65
CA THR A 467 -14.89 -0.27 -1.92
C THR A 467 -15.17 -0.68 -3.37
N ILE A 468 -16.23 -0.17 -4.02
CA ILE A 468 -16.47 -0.36 -5.47
C ILE A 468 -15.36 0.31 -6.28
N ASP A 469 -14.92 1.51 -5.89
CA ASP A 469 -13.81 2.20 -6.56
C ASP A 469 -12.53 1.36 -6.50
N ASN A 470 -12.23 0.74 -5.35
CA ASN A 470 -11.09 -0.18 -5.25
C ASN A 470 -11.25 -1.41 -6.15
N LEU A 471 -12.48 -1.90 -6.36
CA LEU A 471 -12.73 -2.97 -7.33
C LEU A 471 -12.46 -2.50 -8.76
N MET A 472 -12.85 -1.27 -9.12
CA MET A 472 -12.52 -0.70 -10.43
C MET A 472 -11.00 -0.49 -10.61
N ILE A 473 -10.31 -0.04 -9.56
CA ILE A 473 -8.85 0.08 -9.55
C ILE A 473 -8.20 -1.29 -9.78
N ILE A 474 -8.69 -2.37 -9.18
CA ILE A 474 -8.08 -3.69 -9.39
C ILE A 474 -8.18 -4.17 -10.84
N ILE A 475 -9.29 -3.84 -11.53
CA ILE A 475 -9.49 -4.16 -12.95
C ILE A 475 -8.45 -3.44 -13.79
N LEU A 476 -8.35 -2.12 -13.61
CA LEU A 476 -7.41 -1.27 -14.36
C LEU A 476 -5.95 -1.68 -14.07
N LYS A 477 -5.63 -1.93 -12.79
CA LYS A 477 -4.32 -2.38 -12.35
C LYS A 477 -3.89 -3.67 -13.04
N ASN A 478 -4.76 -4.66 -13.15
CA ASN A 478 -4.39 -5.99 -13.66
C ASN A 478 -4.55 -6.15 -15.18
N HIS A 479 -5.40 -5.34 -15.83
CA HIS A 479 -5.81 -5.60 -17.22
C HIS A 479 -5.56 -4.44 -18.19
N THR A 480 -5.08 -3.28 -17.71
CA THR A 480 -4.77 -2.13 -18.57
C THR A 480 -3.38 -1.55 -18.33
N SER A 481 -2.96 -0.65 -19.23
CA SER A 481 -1.80 0.22 -19.06
C SER A 481 -2.15 1.57 -18.42
N THR A 482 -3.35 1.72 -17.85
CA THR A 482 -3.82 2.97 -17.23
C THR A 482 -2.94 3.32 -16.03
N LYS A 483 -2.59 4.60 -15.88
CA LYS A 483 -1.75 5.08 -14.76
C LYS A 483 -2.62 5.56 -13.59
N PRO A 484 -2.13 5.47 -12.33
CA PRO A 484 -2.87 5.95 -11.15
C PRO A 484 -3.35 7.39 -11.28
N GLY A 485 -2.48 8.30 -11.73
CA GLY A 485 -2.80 9.71 -11.92
C GLY A 485 -3.94 10.03 -12.88
N PHE A 486 -4.24 9.14 -13.82
CA PHE A 486 -5.38 9.31 -14.73
C PHE A 486 -6.70 9.03 -14.00
N VAL A 487 -6.70 7.99 -13.17
CA VAL A 487 -7.86 7.54 -12.38
C VAL A 487 -8.14 8.51 -11.24
N ASP A 488 -7.11 8.97 -10.54
CA ASP A 488 -7.20 9.99 -9.51
C ASP A 488 -5.97 10.91 -9.52
N HIS A 489 -6.21 12.22 -9.65
CA HIS A 489 -5.18 13.25 -9.58
C HIS A 489 -4.38 13.25 -8.27
N THR A 490 -4.94 12.77 -7.15
CA THR A 490 -4.21 12.62 -5.88
C THR A 490 -3.08 11.61 -5.99
N LEU A 491 -3.18 10.69 -6.97
CA LEU A 491 -2.19 9.67 -7.29
C LEU A 491 -1.32 10.06 -8.51
N ALA A 492 -1.30 11.35 -8.90
CA ALA A 492 -0.54 11.81 -10.08
C ALA A 492 0.98 11.62 -9.96
N THR A 493 1.50 11.60 -8.74
CA THR A 493 2.91 11.33 -8.45
C THR A 493 3.23 9.83 -8.40
N GLU A 494 2.21 8.99 -8.29
CA GLU A 494 2.38 7.54 -8.16
C GLU A 494 2.70 6.89 -9.50
N SER A 495 3.71 6.02 -9.48
CA SER A 495 4.16 5.29 -10.67
C SER A 495 3.41 3.97 -10.89
N ARG A 496 2.72 3.47 -9.87
CA ARG A 496 2.04 2.16 -9.83
C ARG A 496 0.83 2.21 -8.90
N PHE A 497 -0.11 1.28 -9.08
CA PHE A 497 -1.17 1.08 -8.10
C PHE A 497 -0.68 0.26 -6.91
N ILE A 498 -1.37 0.40 -5.77
CA ILE A 498 -1.14 -0.46 -4.61
C ILE A 498 -1.62 -1.88 -4.90
N GLY A 499 -0.85 -2.86 -4.40
CA GLY A 499 -1.13 -4.27 -4.56
C GLY A 499 -0.79 -4.83 -5.94
N GLU A 500 -0.06 -4.11 -6.79
CA GLU A 500 0.49 -4.67 -8.04
C GLU A 500 1.45 -5.85 -7.77
N GLU A 501 1.88 -6.01 -6.51
CA GLU A 501 2.60 -7.20 -6.02
C GLU A 501 1.81 -8.50 -6.23
N VAL A 502 0.48 -8.45 -6.22
CA VAL A 502 -0.41 -9.62 -6.25
C VAL A 502 -1.27 -9.56 -7.51
N ASP A 503 -1.13 -10.58 -8.35
CA ASP A 503 -2.01 -10.81 -9.50
C ASP A 503 -3.33 -11.40 -9.02
N ILE A 504 -4.45 -10.78 -9.42
CA ILE A 504 -5.78 -11.27 -9.06
C ILE A 504 -6.06 -12.69 -9.58
N CYS A 505 -5.35 -13.14 -10.61
CA CYS A 505 -5.50 -14.46 -11.21
C CYS A 505 -4.47 -15.49 -10.73
N GLY A 506 -3.69 -15.15 -9.69
CA GLY A 506 -2.76 -16.09 -9.04
C GLY A 506 -1.47 -16.39 -9.80
N ARG A 507 -1.11 -15.58 -10.81
CA ARG A 507 0.08 -15.85 -11.65
C ARG A 507 1.38 -15.37 -11.02
N TRP A 508 1.31 -14.38 -10.14
CA TRP A 508 2.42 -13.96 -9.30
C TRP A 508 1.93 -13.32 -8.00
N ASN A 509 2.82 -13.29 -7.01
CA ASN A 509 2.70 -12.50 -5.80
C ASN A 509 4.05 -11.88 -5.40
N ALA A 510 4.10 -11.13 -4.29
CA ALA A 510 5.33 -10.51 -3.79
C ALA A 510 6.48 -11.51 -3.53
N GLY A 511 6.15 -12.78 -3.31
CA GLY A 511 7.11 -13.86 -3.11
C GLY A 511 7.62 -14.52 -4.39
N SER A 512 6.95 -14.34 -5.53
CA SER A 512 7.29 -14.99 -6.79
C SER A 512 8.67 -14.54 -7.29
N GLU A 513 9.42 -15.47 -7.89
CA GLU A 513 10.75 -15.18 -8.40
C GLU A 513 10.73 -14.12 -9.50
N CYS A 514 9.76 -14.21 -10.43
CA CYS A 514 9.57 -13.22 -11.48
C CYS A 514 9.40 -11.79 -10.92
N TYR A 515 8.57 -11.61 -9.88
CA TYR A 515 8.35 -10.31 -9.27
C TYR A 515 9.60 -9.77 -8.55
N ARG A 516 10.34 -10.64 -7.85
CA ARG A 516 11.60 -10.24 -7.19
C ARG A 516 12.67 -9.85 -8.21
N ASP A 517 12.81 -10.60 -9.31
CA ASP A 517 13.71 -10.27 -10.42
C ASP A 517 13.34 -8.93 -11.08
N LEU A 518 12.04 -8.66 -11.22
CA LEU A 518 11.54 -7.38 -11.75
C LEU A 518 11.99 -6.21 -10.87
N LEU A 519 11.80 -6.30 -9.55
CA LEU A 519 12.25 -5.26 -8.62
C LEU A 519 13.78 -5.11 -8.62
N ALA A 520 14.51 -6.22 -8.68
CA ALA A 520 15.97 -6.24 -8.76
C ALA A 520 16.49 -5.56 -10.05
N SER A 521 15.73 -5.64 -11.14
CA SER A 521 16.02 -4.93 -12.40
C SER A 521 15.80 -3.41 -12.34
N GLY A 522 15.30 -2.89 -11.22
CA GLY A 522 15.01 -1.47 -11.02
C GLY A 522 13.67 -1.00 -11.59
N ARG A 523 12.72 -1.92 -11.81
CA ARG A 523 11.36 -1.61 -12.27
C ARG A 523 10.38 -1.76 -11.12
N SER A 524 9.64 -0.70 -10.80
CA SER A 524 8.60 -0.74 -9.75
C SER A 524 7.25 -1.23 -10.24
N SER A 525 6.87 -0.98 -11.50
CA SER A 525 5.54 -1.34 -12.01
C SER A 525 5.58 -2.63 -12.84
N ILE A 526 4.48 -3.39 -12.80
CA ILE A 526 4.31 -4.62 -13.57
C ILE A 526 4.35 -4.32 -15.07
N PRO A 527 5.22 -4.99 -15.85
CA PRO A 527 5.24 -4.86 -17.30
C PRO A 527 3.89 -5.18 -17.93
N PHE A 528 3.47 -4.41 -18.91
CA PHE A 528 2.17 -4.60 -19.57
C PHE A 528 2.06 -5.97 -20.28
N ASP A 529 3.18 -6.54 -20.75
CA ASP A 529 3.23 -7.86 -21.37
C ASP A 529 3.03 -9.03 -20.38
N TRP A 530 3.02 -8.75 -19.07
CA TRP A 530 2.60 -9.74 -18.07
C TRP A 530 1.09 -9.79 -17.89
N LYS A 531 0.38 -8.76 -18.32
CA LYS A 531 -1.07 -8.64 -18.15
C LYS A 531 -1.79 -9.34 -19.31
N HIS A 532 -3.01 -9.78 -19.03
CA HIS A 532 -3.95 -10.29 -20.04
C HIS A 532 -5.30 -9.58 -19.90
N LYS A 533 -6.23 -9.86 -20.82
CA LYS A 533 -7.59 -9.29 -20.79
C LYS A 533 -8.28 -9.52 -19.44
N PHE A 534 -9.35 -8.79 -19.17
CA PHE A 534 -10.20 -9.04 -18.00
C PHE A 534 -10.85 -10.43 -18.12
N CYS A 535 -10.27 -11.41 -17.42
CA CYS A 535 -10.52 -12.85 -17.61
C CYS A 535 -11.56 -13.42 -16.63
N HIS A 536 -11.88 -14.71 -16.79
CA HIS A 536 -12.82 -15.45 -15.96
C HIS A 536 -12.50 -15.40 -14.46
N THR A 537 -11.28 -15.77 -14.04
CA THR A 537 -10.88 -15.74 -12.62
C THR A 537 -11.08 -14.35 -12.01
N SER A 538 -10.60 -13.31 -12.70
CA SER A 538 -10.72 -11.94 -12.20
C SER A 538 -12.18 -11.49 -12.15
N ALA A 539 -12.98 -11.80 -13.16
CA ALA A 539 -14.38 -11.41 -13.23
C ALA A 539 -15.21 -12.11 -12.16
N GLN A 540 -15.00 -13.42 -11.96
CA GLN A 540 -15.62 -14.20 -10.88
C GLN A 540 -15.29 -13.60 -9.52
N ALA A 541 -14.00 -13.38 -9.22
CA ALA A 541 -13.57 -12.84 -7.94
C ALA A 541 -14.21 -11.48 -7.64
N ILE A 542 -14.24 -10.58 -8.63
CA ILE A 542 -14.83 -9.25 -8.47
C ILE A 542 -16.34 -9.32 -8.30
N CYS A 543 -17.06 -10.14 -9.07
CA CYS A 543 -18.51 -10.33 -8.91
C CYS A 543 -18.82 -10.90 -7.51
N HIS A 544 -18.11 -11.93 -7.06
CA HIS A 544 -18.30 -12.50 -5.73
C HIS A 544 -17.95 -11.49 -4.62
N CYS A 545 -16.94 -10.64 -4.80
CA CYS A 545 -16.64 -9.55 -3.87
C CYS A 545 -17.76 -8.51 -3.82
N LEU A 546 -18.34 -8.12 -4.96
CA LEU A 546 -19.52 -7.24 -5.00
C LEU A 546 -20.71 -7.86 -4.28
N ASP A 547 -21.03 -9.12 -4.56
CA ASP A 547 -22.10 -9.85 -3.88
C ASP A 547 -21.91 -9.78 -2.36
N THR A 548 -20.67 -10.01 -1.91
CA THR A 548 -20.29 -9.97 -0.49
C THR A 548 -20.52 -8.60 0.12
N LEU A 549 -20.05 -7.55 -0.56
CA LEU A 549 -20.14 -6.18 -0.07
C LEU A 549 -21.59 -5.69 -0.01
N ILE A 550 -22.39 -5.97 -1.04
CA ILE A 550 -23.77 -5.51 -1.16
C ILE A 550 -24.69 -6.27 -0.18
N SER A 551 -24.52 -7.60 -0.07
CA SER A 551 -25.36 -8.44 0.79
C SER A 551 -25.26 -8.05 2.27
N HIS A 552 -24.09 -7.57 2.72
CA HIS A 552 -23.89 -7.16 4.12
C HIS A 552 -24.14 -5.67 4.39
N SER A 553 -24.04 -4.79 3.39
CA SER A 553 -24.07 -3.32 3.60
C SER A 553 -25.42 -2.67 3.27
N GLY A 554 -26.34 -3.41 2.66
CA GLY A 554 -27.61 -2.89 2.15
C GLY A 554 -27.42 -2.15 0.81
N VAL A 555 -28.31 -2.47 -0.14
CA VAL A 555 -28.24 -2.05 -1.56
C VAL A 555 -28.16 -0.51 -1.73
N ASP A 556 -29.01 0.23 -1.00
CA ASP A 556 -29.20 1.66 -1.23
C ASP A 556 -27.99 2.52 -0.83
N SER A 557 -27.25 2.14 0.22
CA SER A 557 -26.16 2.98 0.72
C SER A 557 -24.92 2.93 -0.19
N MET A 558 -24.59 1.75 -0.69
CA MET A 558 -23.36 1.51 -1.43
C MET A 558 -23.48 1.87 -2.91
N LEU A 559 -24.61 1.56 -3.55
CA LEU A 559 -24.83 1.82 -4.97
C LEU A 559 -25.21 3.28 -5.27
N ALA A 560 -25.68 4.03 -4.25
CA ALA A 560 -25.95 5.47 -4.38
C ALA A 560 -24.75 6.37 -4.00
N THR A 561 -23.69 5.81 -3.39
CA THR A 561 -22.54 6.62 -2.97
C THR A 561 -21.72 7.06 -4.18
N PRO A 562 -21.48 8.38 -4.36
CA PRO A 562 -20.66 8.88 -5.46
C PRO A 562 -19.20 8.39 -5.40
N SER A 563 -18.66 8.02 -6.55
CA SER A 563 -17.29 7.52 -6.72
C SER A 563 -16.25 8.60 -6.45
N GLY A 564 -15.12 8.22 -5.85
CA GLY A 564 -13.93 9.04 -5.75
C GLY A 564 -13.05 9.01 -7.01
N LEU A 565 -13.34 8.14 -7.98
CA LEU A 565 -12.55 7.97 -9.21
C LEU A 565 -12.99 8.91 -10.32
N PHE A 566 -12.05 9.18 -11.24
CA PHE A 566 -12.23 10.04 -12.41
C PHE A 566 -12.78 11.42 -12.06
N LEU A 567 -12.53 11.88 -10.83
CA LEU A 567 -13.04 13.14 -10.33
C LEU A 567 -12.52 14.29 -11.19
N ARG A 568 -13.44 15.15 -11.64
CA ARG A 568 -13.12 16.36 -12.39
C ARG A 568 -13.85 17.56 -11.78
N TYR A 569 -13.38 18.74 -12.15
CA TYR A 569 -14.01 20.00 -11.78
C TYR A 569 -14.29 20.79 -13.06
N CYS A 570 -15.48 21.37 -13.15
CA CYS A 570 -15.77 22.30 -14.24
C CYS A 570 -14.86 23.52 -14.10
N ARG A 571 -14.07 23.81 -15.12
CA ARG A 571 -13.15 24.96 -15.13
C ARG A 571 -13.86 26.31 -15.11
N ASN A 572 -15.12 26.36 -15.55
CA ASN A 572 -15.91 27.60 -15.64
C ASN A 572 -16.68 27.90 -14.35
N CYS A 573 -17.53 26.97 -13.88
CA CYS A 573 -18.38 27.18 -12.71
C CYS A 573 -17.83 26.59 -11.40
N GLY A 574 -16.74 25.81 -11.45
CA GLY A 574 -16.15 25.15 -10.29
C GLY A 574 -16.92 23.92 -9.79
N GLN A 575 -17.98 23.50 -10.49
CA GLN A 575 -18.80 22.35 -10.08
C GLN A 575 -17.97 21.07 -10.02
N LYS A 576 -18.14 20.31 -8.93
CA LYS A 576 -17.55 18.98 -8.73
C LYS A 576 -18.30 17.99 -9.62
N LEU A 577 -17.61 17.41 -10.61
CA LEU A 577 -18.14 16.45 -11.55
C LEU A 577 -17.80 15.05 -11.04
N GLN A 578 -18.71 14.47 -10.26
CA GLN A 578 -18.51 13.20 -9.55
C GLN A 578 -19.41 12.12 -10.13
N LEU A 579 -18.81 10.98 -10.46
CA LEU A 579 -19.51 9.85 -11.08
C LEU A 579 -20.26 9.01 -10.04
N LEU A 580 -21.29 8.29 -10.47
CA LEU A 580 -21.89 7.19 -9.70
C LEU A 580 -21.25 5.83 -10.10
N PRO A 581 -21.51 4.73 -9.38
CA PRO A 581 -20.86 3.44 -9.64
C PRO A 581 -21.00 2.94 -11.08
N LEU A 582 -22.18 3.05 -11.70
CA LEU A 582 -22.37 2.65 -13.10
C LEU A 582 -21.64 3.55 -14.10
N HIS A 583 -21.60 4.88 -13.89
CA HIS A 583 -20.77 5.76 -14.74
C HIS A 583 -19.28 5.46 -14.60
N THR A 584 -18.84 5.09 -13.40
CA THR A 584 -17.46 4.69 -13.12
C THR A 584 -17.13 3.40 -13.85
N LEU A 585 -18.06 2.44 -13.88
CA LEU A 585 -17.94 1.21 -14.67
C LEU A 585 -17.84 1.51 -16.18
N VAL A 586 -18.64 2.45 -16.71
CA VAL A 586 -18.55 2.89 -18.12
C VAL A 586 -17.14 3.38 -18.45
N LEU A 587 -16.53 4.17 -17.55
CA LEU A 587 -15.16 4.67 -17.71
C LEU A 587 -14.12 3.56 -17.57
N THR A 588 -14.33 2.60 -16.67
CA THR A 588 -13.49 1.40 -16.57
C THR A 588 -13.55 0.57 -17.85
N ALA A 589 -14.74 0.34 -18.41
CA ALA A 589 -14.94 -0.36 -19.68
C ALA A 589 -14.26 0.38 -20.85
N PHE A 590 -14.38 1.71 -20.90
CA PHE A 590 -13.67 2.54 -21.87
C PHE A 590 -12.14 2.39 -21.75
N GLN A 591 -11.60 2.35 -20.53
CA GLN A 591 -10.16 2.15 -20.31
C GLN A 591 -9.70 0.74 -20.69
N LEU A 592 -10.52 -0.30 -20.47
CA LEU A 592 -10.25 -1.65 -20.96
C LEU A 592 -10.22 -1.68 -22.49
N ALA A 593 -11.17 -1.04 -23.17
CA ALA A 593 -11.21 -1.01 -24.63
C ALA A 593 -10.02 -0.24 -25.24
N ARG A 594 -9.64 0.88 -24.61
CA ARG A 594 -8.60 1.80 -25.14
C ARG A 594 -7.18 1.39 -24.75
N ASN A 595 -6.98 0.98 -23.50
CA ASN A 595 -5.67 0.73 -22.89
C ASN A 595 -5.53 -0.71 -22.36
N GLY A 596 -6.48 -1.58 -22.67
CA GLY A 596 -6.47 -2.98 -22.24
C GLY A 596 -5.57 -3.87 -23.08
N CYS A 597 -5.41 -5.10 -22.60
CA CYS A 597 -4.54 -6.09 -23.20
C CYS A 597 -5.02 -6.55 -24.59
N ASN A 598 -4.13 -7.20 -25.33
CA ASN A 598 -4.50 -7.85 -26.58
C ASN A 598 -5.62 -8.88 -26.33
N GLN A 599 -6.51 -9.04 -27.30
CA GLN A 599 -7.69 -9.93 -27.21
C GLN A 599 -8.74 -9.53 -26.16
N GLU A 600 -8.67 -8.33 -25.59
CA GLU A 600 -9.78 -7.78 -24.79
C GLU A 600 -11.06 -7.73 -25.64
N ASP A 601 -12.13 -8.29 -25.08
CA ASP A 601 -13.46 -8.42 -25.70
C ASP A 601 -14.58 -7.88 -24.80
N LEU A 602 -14.22 -7.32 -23.63
CA LEU A 602 -15.11 -6.75 -22.63
C LEU A 602 -16.10 -7.73 -22.00
N PHE A 603 -15.87 -9.04 -22.11
CA PHE A 603 -16.68 -10.06 -21.43
C PHE A 603 -16.69 -9.84 -19.90
N GLY A 604 -15.52 -9.66 -19.27
CA GLY A 604 -15.43 -9.50 -17.82
C GLY A 604 -16.17 -8.26 -17.31
N VAL A 605 -16.15 -7.15 -18.06
CA VAL A 605 -16.84 -5.92 -17.65
C VAL A 605 -18.35 -5.98 -17.93
N LEU A 606 -18.77 -6.75 -18.93
CA LEU A 606 -20.17 -7.10 -19.13
C LEU A 606 -20.73 -7.94 -17.97
N ALA A 607 -19.96 -8.93 -17.50
CA ALA A 607 -20.31 -9.69 -16.30
C ALA A 607 -20.48 -8.78 -15.08
N LEU A 608 -19.57 -7.82 -14.91
CA LEU A 608 -19.62 -6.86 -13.82
C LEU A 608 -20.83 -5.91 -13.89
N LEU A 609 -21.21 -5.47 -15.10
CA LEU A 609 -22.40 -4.65 -15.33
C LEU A 609 -23.66 -5.40 -14.92
N LEU A 610 -23.83 -6.63 -15.40
CA LEU A 610 -24.99 -7.46 -15.09
C LEU A 610 -25.04 -7.84 -13.61
N CYS A 611 -23.89 -8.08 -12.96
CA CYS A 611 -23.81 -8.26 -11.52
C CYS A 611 -24.35 -7.03 -10.76
N LEU A 612 -23.88 -5.82 -11.07
CA LEU A 612 -24.33 -4.58 -10.42
C LEU A 612 -25.83 -4.31 -10.64
N LEU A 613 -26.31 -4.47 -11.87
CA LEU A 613 -27.73 -4.34 -12.22
C LEU A 613 -28.60 -5.40 -11.52
N GLY A 614 -28.11 -6.65 -11.45
CA GLY A 614 -28.75 -7.75 -10.72
C GLY A 614 -28.78 -7.56 -9.21
N HIS A 615 -28.03 -6.58 -8.69
CA HIS A 615 -28.07 -6.09 -7.31
C HIS A 615 -28.84 -4.78 -7.14
N GLY A 616 -29.49 -4.28 -8.19
CA GLY A 616 -30.34 -3.08 -8.11
C GLY A 616 -29.62 -1.75 -8.34
N ALA A 617 -28.43 -1.76 -8.97
CA ALA A 617 -27.80 -0.50 -9.38
C ALA A 617 -28.70 0.23 -10.38
N ASN A 618 -29.06 1.48 -10.08
CA ASN A 618 -30.04 2.23 -10.88
C ASN A 618 -29.44 2.70 -12.23
N PRO A 619 -29.87 2.15 -13.39
CA PRO A 619 -29.36 2.55 -14.70
C PRO A 619 -29.85 3.94 -15.14
N CYS A 620 -30.89 4.49 -14.50
CA CYS A 620 -31.45 5.82 -14.80
C CYS A 620 -30.84 6.94 -13.95
N ALA A 621 -29.96 6.61 -12.99
CA ALA A 621 -29.35 7.62 -12.13
C ALA A 621 -28.41 8.53 -12.94
N THR A 622 -28.60 9.84 -12.84
CA THR A 622 -27.79 10.82 -13.59
C THR A 622 -26.68 11.42 -12.74
N ALA A 623 -25.61 11.87 -13.39
CA ALA A 623 -24.52 12.60 -12.77
C ALA A 623 -24.06 13.77 -13.65
N HIS A 624 -23.60 14.86 -13.04
CA HIS A 624 -23.01 15.98 -13.78
C HIS A 624 -21.65 15.59 -14.35
N ILE A 625 -21.57 15.51 -15.67
CA ILE A 625 -20.41 14.99 -16.40
C ILE A 625 -20.03 15.95 -17.52
N SER A 626 -18.74 16.15 -17.72
CA SER A 626 -18.17 16.77 -18.92
C SER A 626 -17.30 15.76 -19.62
N ILE A 627 -17.75 15.29 -20.80
CA ILE A 627 -17.03 14.29 -21.59
C ILE A 627 -15.67 14.83 -22.04
N SER A 628 -15.61 16.11 -22.40
CA SER A 628 -14.35 16.76 -22.75
C SER A 628 -13.36 16.76 -21.59
N ALA A 629 -13.80 17.03 -20.36
CA ALA A 629 -12.95 16.97 -19.17
C ALA A 629 -12.54 15.54 -18.77
N LEU A 630 -13.39 14.54 -19.02
CA LEU A 630 -13.09 13.13 -18.72
C LEU A 630 -12.14 12.49 -19.73
N LEU A 631 -12.28 12.85 -21.01
CA LEU A 631 -11.51 12.26 -22.11
C LEU A 631 -10.32 13.12 -22.55
N ASP A 632 -9.99 14.17 -21.78
CA ASP A 632 -8.94 15.16 -22.04
C ASP A 632 -9.04 15.79 -23.44
N ILE A 633 -10.26 16.05 -23.90
CA ILE A 633 -10.53 16.77 -25.14
C ILE A 633 -10.57 18.27 -24.82
N GLU A 634 -9.83 19.09 -25.55
CA GLU A 634 -9.87 20.54 -25.39
C GLU A 634 -11.30 21.07 -25.61
N SER A 635 -11.81 21.87 -24.66
CA SER A 635 -13.15 22.46 -24.73
C SER A 635 -13.10 23.93 -24.31
N GLU A 636 -13.84 24.75 -25.05
CA GLU A 636 -13.90 26.22 -25.02
C GLU A 636 -14.50 26.83 -23.73
N GLU A 637 -14.51 28.16 -23.70
CA GLU A 637 -14.81 29.15 -22.64
C GLU A 637 -16.18 29.02 -21.91
N ARG A 638 -16.97 27.96 -22.12
CA ARG A 638 -18.30 27.78 -21.52
C ARG A 638 -18.43 26.49 -20.71
N CYS A 639 -19.48 26.44 -19.90
CA CYS A 639 -19.86 25.27 -19.12
C CYS A 639 -20.31 24.13 -20.05
N ALA A 640 -19.47 23.10 -20.22
CA ALA A 640 -19.73 21.96 -21.12
C ALA A 640 -20.09 20.67 -20.35
N HIS A 641 -20.54 20.78 -19.10
CA HIS A 641 -21.06 19.62 -18.37
C HIS A 641 -22.58 19.58 -18.43
N GLU A 642 -23.12 18.37 -18.43
CA GLU A 642 -24.56 18.09 -18.43
C GLU A 642 -24.86 16.91 -17.52
N GLU A 643 -26.14 16.67 -17.21
CA GLU A 643 -26.57 15.50 -16.45
C GLU A 643 -26.73 14.32 -17.41
N LEU A 644 -25.89 13.30 -17.23
CA LEU A 644 -25.91 12.10 -18.06
C LEU A 644 -26.24 10.87 -17.24
N SER A 645 -27.06 9.98 -17.77
CA SER A 645 -27.15 8.60 -17.29
C SER A 645 -25.89 7.80 -17.71
N PRO A 646 -25.65 6.60 -17.16
CA PRO A 646 -24.59 5.72 -17.63
C PRO A 646 -24.74 5.36 -19.11
N ALA A 647 -25.97 5.17 -19.59
CA ALA A 647 -26.26 4.90 -20.99
C ALA A 647 -25.90 6.10 -21.87
N ASP A 648 -26.33 7.32 -21.49
CA ASP A 648 -26.00 8.54 -22.24
C ASP A 648 -24.48 8.75 -22.30
N LEU A 649 -23.78 8.56 -21.18
CA LEU A 649 -22.32 8.66 -21.12
C LEU A 649 -21.64 7.67 -22.08
N ALA A 650 -22.10 6.42 -22.12
CA ALA A 650 -21.54 5.40 -22.99
C ALA A 650 -21.79 5.69 -24.49
N GLU A 651 -22.97 6.20 -24.83
CA GLU A 651 -23.36 6.54 -26.21
C GLU A 651 -22.68 7.81 -26.73
N GLN A 652 -22.37 8.76 -25.85
CA GLN A 652 -21.69 10.00 -26.22
C GLN A 652 -20.16 9.86 -26.33
N VAL A 653 -19.58 8.67 -26.12
CA VAL A 653 -18.16 8.43 -26.39
C VAL A 653 -17.90 8.63 -27.89
N PRO A 654 -16.95 9.51 -28.29
CA PRO A 654 -16.75 9.83 -29.71
C PRO A 654 -16.37 8.63 -30.56
N GLU A 655 -17.03 8.46 -31.71
CA GLU A 655 -16.74 7.40 -32.69
C GLU A 655 -15.28 7.42 -33.17
N ALA A 656 -14.68 8.62 -33.25
CA ALA A 656 -13.26 8.79 -33.57
C ALA A 656 -12.32 8.06 -32.58
N MET A 657 -12.74 7.85 -31.33
CA MET A 657 -12.00 7.05 -30.36
C MET A 657 -12.33 5.56 -30.49
N THR A 658 -13.62 5.21 -30.55
CA THR A 658 -14.06 3.80 -30.56
C THR A 658 -13.63 3.06 -31.82
N SER A 659 -13.57 3.76 -32.97
CA SER A 659 -13.12 3.19 -34.26
C SER A 659 -11.66 2.71 -34.26
N THR A 660 -10.83 3.19 -33.32
CA THR A 660 -9.43 2.76 -33.18
C THR A 660 -9.27 1.45 -32.39
N TRP A 661 -10.33 0.98 -31.73
CA TRP A 661 -10.26 -0.20 -30.87
C TRP A 661 -10.24 -1.51 -31.68
N PRO A 662 -9.63 -2.57 -31.12
CA PRO A 662 -9.76 -3.92 -31.67
C PRO A 662 -11.22 -4.32 -31.92
N LEU A 663 -11.47 -5.11 -32.96
CA LEU A 663 -12.83 -5.51 -33.34
C LEU A 663 -13.59 -6.19 -32.19
N LEU A 664 -12.91 -7.05 -31.43
CA LEU A 664 -13.49 -7.74 -30.26
C LEU A 664 -13.94 -6.73 -29.19
N ALA A 665 -13.09 -5.78 -28.81
CA ALA A 665 -13.43 -4.73 -27.86
C ALA A 665 -14.58 -3.83 -28.35
N ARG A 666 -14.64 -3.51 -29.65
CA ARG A 666 -15.77 -2.74 -30.22
C ARG A 666 -17.10 -3.49 -30.09
N ARG A 667 -17.12 -4.79 -30.42
CA ARG A 667 -18.31 -5.64 -30.28
C ARG A 667 -18.74 -5.78 -28.83
N GLY A 668 -17.77 -6.03 -27.95
CA GLY A 668 -18.01 -6.03 -26.51
C GLY A 668 -18.60 -4.71 -26.00
N TRP A 669 -18.12 -3.58 -26.52
CA TRP A 669 -18.63 -2.25 -26.15
C TRP A 669 -20.05 -2.03 -26.64
N GLN A 670 -20.36 -2.45 -27.87
CA GLN A 670 -21.72 -2.39 -28.41
C GLN A 670 -22.70 -3.21 -27.56
N LEU A 671 -22.30 -4.42 -27.16
CA LEU A 671 -23.10 -5.27 -26.28
C LEU A 671 -23.26 -4.65 -24.87
N PHE A 672 -22.20 -4.08 -24.33
CA PHE A 672 -22.24 -3.33 -23.06
C PHE A 672 -23.21 -2.15 -23.11
N CYS A 673 -23.15 -1.32 -24.17
CA CYS A 673 -24.11 -0.23 -24.39
C CYS A 673 -25.54 -0.73 -24.59
N PHE A 674 -25.74 -1.85 -25.28
CA PHE A 674 -27.05 -2.47 -25.45
C PHE A 674 -27.67 -2.84 -24.10
N VAL A 675 -26.90 -3.51 -23.22
CA VAL A 675 -27.38 -3.88 -21.88
C VAL A 675 -27.74 -2.64 -21.07
N LEU A 676 -26.89 -1.61 -21.06
CA LEU A 676 -27.20 -0.35 -20.36
C LEU A 676 -28.48 0.31 -20.87
N ARG A 677 -28.64 0.41 -22.20
CA ARG A 677 -29.84 1.00 -22.82
C ARG A 677 -31.09 0.20 -22.49
N LYS A 678 -31.01 -1.13 -22.56
CA LYS A 678 -32.13 -2.02 -22.24
C LYS A 678 -32.53 -1.85 -20.79
N SER A 679 -31.60 -1.97 -19.84
CA SER A 679 -31.89 -1.74 -18.41
C SER A 679 -32.44 -0.34 -18.13
N HIS A 680 -31.88 0.70 -18.75
CA HIS A 680 -32.41 2.07 -18.63
C HIS A 680 -33.86 2.16 -19.10
N HIS A 681 -34.19 1.58 -20.25
CA HIS A 681 -35.54 1.60 -20.80
C HIS A 681 -36.54 0.87 -19.88
N GLU A 682 -36.19 -0.35 -19.48
CA GLU A 682 -37.03 -1.21 -18.64
C GLU A 682 -37.30 -0.53 -17.27
N ARG A 683 -36.26 0.06 -16.65
CA ARG A 683 -36.41 0.83 -15.40
C ARG A 683 -37.26 2.07 -15.55
N SER A 684 -37.10 2.80 -16.66
CA SER A 684 -37.91 3.98 -16.94
C SER A 684 -39.39 3.64 -17.07
N LEU A 685 -39.72 2.48 -17.67
CA LEU A 685 -41.09 1.99 -17.75
C LEU A 685 -41.64 1.61 -16.37
N GLU A 686 -40.86 0.89 -15.56
CA GLU A 686 -41.24 0.53 -14.18
C GLU A 686 -41.54 1.78 -13.32
N ASP A 687 -40.67 2.80 -13.39
CA ASP A 687 -40.88 4.07 -12.68
C ASP A 687 -42.16 4.78 -13.11
N LEU A 688 -42.52 4.71 -14.40
CA LEU A 688 -43.79 5.24 -14.92
C LEU A 688 -44.98 4.43 -14.39
N GLU A 689 -44.93 3.10 -14.44
CA GLU A 689 -45.97 2.23 -13.90
C GLU A 689 -46.20 2.48 -12.41
N CYS A 690 -45.13 2.56 -11.61
CA CYS A 690 -45.22 2.89 -10.18
C CYS A 690 -45.84 4.27 -9.92
N ARG A 691 -45.52 5.27 -10.75
CA ARG A 691 -46.15 6.60 -10.66
C ARG A 691 -47.63 6.55 -11.00
N GLU A 692 -48.02 5.80 -12.02
CA GLU A 692 -49.42 5.63 -12.43
C GLU A 692 -50.22 4.86 -11.38
N GLN A 693 -49.67 3.79 -10.80
CA GLN A 693 -50.28 3.06 -9.68
C GLN A 693 -50.54 3.95 -8.45
N ARG A 694 -49.55 4.79 -8.09
CA ARG A 694 -49.71 5.74 -6.97
C ARG A 694 -50.78 6.80 -7.25
N GLN A 695 -50.98 7.17 -8.52
CA GLN A 695 -51.94 8.20 -8.92
C GLN A 695 -53.34 7.64 -9.23
N ASN A 696 -53.44 6.36 -9.59
CA ASN A 696 -54.69 5.70 -9.94
C ASN A 696 -54.79 4.30 -9.28
N PRO A 697 -55.56 4.16 -8.19
CA PRO A 697 -55.75 2.88 -7.49
C PRO A 697 -56.42 1.77 -8.32
N LEU A 698 -56.99 2.11 -9.49
CA LEU A 698 -57.60 1.15 -10.43
C LEU A 698 -56.65 0.78 -11.58
N TYR A 699 -55.41 1.27 -11.56
CA TYR A 699 -54.41 0.91 -12.56
C TYR A 699 -54.05 -0.56 -12.44
N THR A 700 -54.30 -1.31 -13.51
CA THR A 700 -53.84 -2.68 -13.65
C THR A 700 -52.47 -2.62 -14.33
N PRO A 701 -51.37 -3.04 -13.67
CA PRO A 701 -50.07 -3.10 -14.32
C PRO A 701 -50.14 -3.95 -15.58
N ILE A 702 -49.28 -3.64 -16.56
CA ILE A 702 -49.15 -4.44 -17.77
C ILE A 702 -48.83 -5.87 -17.32
N SER A 703 -49.77 -6.78 -17.56
CA SER A 703 -49.60 -8.21 -17.31
C SER A 703 -48.41 -8.70 -18.12
N TRP A 704 -47.52 -9.44 -17.45
CA TRP A 704 -46.44 -10.17 -18.09
C TRP A 704 -46.95 -10.91 -19.33
N GLN A 705 -46.29 -10.73 -20.48
CA GLN A 705 -46.45 -11.66 -21.59
C GLN A 705 -45.80 -12.97 -21.15
N VAL A 706 -46.63 -13.95 -20.79
CA VAL A 706 -46.21 -15.33 -20.55
C VAL A 706 -45.72 -15.88 -21.88
N ILE A 707 -44.44 -16.25 -21.96
CA ILE A 707 -43.87 -16.91 -23.14
C ILE A 707 -43.73 -18.39 -22.75
N ASP A 708 -44.76 -19.18 -23.08
CA ASP A 708 -44.99 -20.55 -22.58
C ASP A 708 -43.81 -21.54 -22.78
N GLU A 709 -42.89 -21.30 -23.70
CA GLU A 709 -41.73 -22.17 -23.95
C GLU A 709 -40.45 -21.75 -23.19
N VAL A 710 -40.30 -20.46 -22.86
CA VAL A 710 -39.14 -19.90 -22.14
C VAL A 710 -39.30 -20.02 -20.62
N ASP A 711 -40.54 -20.03 -20.14
CA ASP A 711 -40.88 -20.09 -18.71
C ASP A 711 -40.48 -21.40 -18.02
N GLN A 712 -40.17 -22.48 -18.75
CA GLN A 712 -39.72 -23.75 -18.15
C GLN A 712 -38.30 -23.69 -17.54
N LEU A 713 -37.48 -22.71 -17.94
CA LEU A 713 -36.16 -22.47 -17.36
C LEU A 713 -36.22 -21.52 -16.16
N PHE A 714 -37.32 -20.79 -15.99
CA PHE A 714 -37.47 -19.88 -14.87
C PHE A 714 -37.92 -20.63 -13.61
N SER A 715 -37.21 -20.45 -12.49
CA SER A 715 -37.72 -20.82 -11.18
C SER A 715 -38.62 -19.71 -10.64
N ASP A 716 -39.73 -20.09 -10.02
CA ASP A 716 -40.64 -19.15 -9.33
C ASP A 716 -40.02 -18.54 -8.06
N THR A 717 -38.80 -18.93 -7.69
CA THR A 717 -38.21 -18.57 -6.40
C THR A 717 -36.72 -18.21 -6.54
N CYS A 718 -36.39 -16.96 -6.20
CA CYS A 718 -35.07 -16.63 -5.64
C CYS A 718 -35.27 -15.84 -4.34
N HIS A 719 -34.26 -15.82 -3.47
CA HIS A 719 -34.36 -15.15 -2.17
C HIS A 719 -34.73 -13.66 -2.27
N ASN A 720 -34.32 -12.98 -3.34
CA ASN A 720 -34.65 -11.56 -3.57
C ASN A 720 -36.06 -11.33 -4.11
N HIS A 721 -36.76 -12.37 -4.58
CA HIS A 721 -38.08 -12.30 -5.23
C HIS A 721 -39.11 -13.21 -4.57
N TRP A 722 -38.90 -13.56 -3.29
CA TRP A 722 -39.82 -14.41 -2.52
C TRP A 722 -41.12 -13.69 -2.11
N GLU A 723 -41.17 -12.36 -2.18
CA GLU A 723 -42.36 -11.54 -1.90
C GLU A 723 -42.78 -10.76 -3.16
N ASP A 724 -44.08 -10.76 -3.48
CA ASP A 724 -44.72 -10.12 -4.64
C ASP A 724 -44.51 -8.59 -4.75
N GLU A 725 -43.80 -7.97 -3.80
CA GLU A 725 -43.61 -6.51 -3.68
C GLU A 725 -42.17 -6.03 -3.96
N VAL A 726 -41.20 -6.92 -4.22
CA VAL A 726 -39.83 -6.50 -4.53
C VAL A 726 -39.68 -6.21 -6.04
N PRO A 727 -39.19 -5.03 -6.44
CA PRO A 727 -38.91 -4.72 -7.85
C PRO A 727 -38.09 -5.83 -8.50
N ALA A 728 -38.54 -6.30 -9.67
CA ALA A 728 -37.81 -7.31 -10.43
C ALA A 728 -36.41 -6.77 -10.76
N THR A 729 -35.34 -7.42 -10.32
CA THR A 729 -33.98 -7.01 -10.74
C THR A 729 -33.84 -7.36 -12.22
N PHE A 730 -33.23 -6.46 -13.01
CA PHE A 730 -33.36 -6.34 -14.47
C PHE A 730 -34.74 -5.88 -14.98
N GLU A 731 -35.56 -5.29 -14.10
CA GLU A 731 -36.74 -4.49 -14.45
C GLU A 731 -37.68 -5.20 -15.42
N LYS A 732 -37.96 -6.49 -15.16
CA LYS A 732 -38.83 -7.38 -15.96
C LYS A 732 -38.20 -7.98 -17.23
N SER A 733 -36.92 -7.77 -17.50
CA SER A 733 -36.28 -8.20 -18.74
C SER A 733 -35.76 -9.65 -18.70
N PRO A 734 -36.45 -10.65 -19.28
CA PRO A 734 -35.98 -12.05 -19.30
C PRO A 734 -34.68 -12.19 -20.09
N VAL A 735 -34.49 -11.33 -21.10
CA VAL A 735 -33.29 -11.29 -21.94
C VAL A 735 -32.03 -11.07 -21.09
N LEU A 736 -32.06 -10.09 -20.20
CA LEU A 736 -30.91 -9.80 -19.33
C LEU A 736 -30.69 -10.92 -18.31
N GLY A 737 -31.78 -11.52 -17.80
CA GLY A 737 -31.71 -12.69 -16.94
C GLY A 737 -31.01 -13.88 -17.61
N HIS A 738 -31.35 -14.20 -18.86
CA HIS A 738 -30.71 -15.26 -19.64
C HIS A 738 -29.22 -15.03 -19.88
N ILE A 739 -28.84 -13.79 -20.22
CA ILE A 739 -27.44 -13.41 -20.42
C ILE A 739 -26.67 -13.57 -19.10
N TRP A 740 -27.23 -13.06 -17.99
CA TRP A 740 -26.58 -13.16 -16.68
C TRP A 740 -26.45 -14.59 -16.17
N ALA A 741 -27.48 -15.43 -16.33
CA ALA A 741 -27.41 -16.85 -15.99
C ALA A 741 -26.29 -17.55 -16.78
N SER A 742 -26.22 -17.29 -18.09
CA SER A 742 -25.19 -17.87 -18.97
C SER A 742 -23.78 -17.40 -18.63
N ILE A 743 -23.61 -16.12 -18.25
CA ILE A 743 -22.30 -15.59 -17.80
C ILE A 743 -21.86 -16.24 -16.48
N GLN A 744 -22.77 -16.40 -15.51
CA GLN A 744 -22.44 -17.09 -14.26
C GLN A 744 -22.03 -18.54 -14.53
N ALA A 745 -22.73 -19.24 -15.42
CA ALA A 745 -22.35 -20.58 -15.83
C ALA A 745 -20.97 -20.61 -16.50
N GLU A 746 -20.69 -19.68 -17.41
CA GLU A 746 -19.38 -19.54 -18.07
C GLU A 746 -18.26 -19.33 -17.05
N LEU A 747 -18.39 -18.34 -16.14
CA LEU A 747 -17.42 -18.05 -15.07
C LEU A 747 -17.12 -19.27 -14.20
N LEU A 748 -18.15 -20.06 -13.88
CA LEU A 748 -18.05 -21.19 -12.95
C LEU A 748 -17.75 -22.53 -13.61
N SER A 749 -17.64 -22.59 -14.94
CA SER A 749 -17.43 -23.85 -15.66
C SER A 749 -16.28 -23.84 -16.65
N TYR A 750 -15.82 -22.65 -17.09
CA TYR A 750 -14.80 -22.52 -18.12
C TYR A 750 -13.57 -21.73 -17.67
N GLY A 751 -12.39 -22.29 -17.92
CA GLY A 751 -11.09 -21.66 -17.78
C GLY A 751 -10.22 -21.95 -19.01
N ARG A 752 -9.32 -21.01 -19.33
CA ARG A 752 -8.37 -21.19 -20.43
C ARG A 752 -7.27 -22.17 -20.02
N LEU A 753 -7.23 -23.34 -20.65
CA LEU A 753 -6.29 -24.39 -20.27
C LEU A 753 -4.93 -24.22 -20.91
N GLU A 754 -4.90 -23.91 -22.20
CA GLU A 754 -3.68 -23.69 -22.99
C GLU A 754 -3.64 -22.28 -23.61
N GLU A 755 -2.44 -21.77 -23.93
CA GLU A 755 -2.30 -20.44 -24.57
C GLU A 755 -2.91 -20.38 -25.98
N ALA A 756 -3.21 -21.52 -26.61
CA ALA A 756 -3.90 -21.57 -27.89
C ALA A 756 -5.44 -21.53 -27.73
N ASP A 757 -5.96 -21.84 -26.55
CA ASP A 757 -7.39 -21.92 -26.31
C ASP A 757 -8.04 -20.54 -26.34
N SER A 758 -9.31 -20.53 -26.73
CA SER A 758 -10.18 -19.35 -26.67
C SER A 758 -10.32 -18.85 -25.23
N TRP A 759 -10.65 -17.56 -25.10
CA TRP A 759 -10.88 -16.99 -23.78
C TRP A 759 -12.24 -17.33 -23.20
N THR A 760 -13.25 -17.57 -24.05
CA THR A 760 -14.60 -18.04 -23.70
C THR A 760 -14.84 -19.42 -24.31
N SER A 761 -15.75 -20.17 -23.72
CA SER A 761 -16.18 -21.48 -24.19
C SER A 761 -16.89 -21.39 -25.55
N GLU A 762 -17.06 -22.54 -26.20
CA GLU A 762 -17.89 -22.65 -27.40
C GLU A 762 -19.38 -22.36 -27.14
N TYR A 763 -19.80 -22.34 -25.88
CA TYR A 763 -21.20 -22.13 -25.48
C TYR A 763 -21.54 -20.65 -25.28
N PHE A 764 -20.55 -19.76 -25.21
CA PHE A 764 -20.73 -18.32 -25.04
C PHE A 764 -19.99 -17.53 -26.13
N ASN A 765 -20.75 -17.09 -27.14
CA ASN A 765 -20.22 -16.29 -28.25
C ASN A 765 -20.77 -14.85 -28.21
N MET A 766 -19.88 -13.89 -27.92
CA MET A 766 -20.20 -12.45 -27.83
C MET A 766 -20.68 -11.85 -29.17
N GLU A 767 -20.14 -12.32 -30.29
CA GLU A 767 -20.52 -11.84 -31.63
C GLU A 767 -21.92 -12.33 -32.00
N GLU A 768 -22.19 -13.63 -31.84
CA GLU A 768 -23.51 -14.19 -32.12
C GLU A 768 -24.57 -13.54 -31.23
N LEU A 769 -24.25 -13.34 -29.94
CA LEU A 769 -25.15 -12.66 -29.00
C LEU A 769 -25.48 -11.24 -29.47
N LEU A 770 -24.48 -10.44 -29.85
CA LEU A 770 -24.70 -9.08 -30.34
C LEU A 770 -25.58 -9.05 -31.60
N THR A 771 -25.25 -9.86 -32.61
CA THR A 771 -26.00 -9.90 -33.88
C THR A 771 -27.47 -10.24 -33.65
N ARG A 772 -27.77 -11.22 -32.79
CA ARG A 772 -29.15 -11.61 -32.49
C ARG A 772 -29.93 -10.52 -31.76
N LEU A 773 -29.28 -9.85 -30.81
CA LEU A 773 -29.89 -8.73 -30.09
C LEU A 773 -30.17 -7.54 -31.02
N GLU A 774 -29.36 -7.32 -32.05
CA GLU A 774 -29.60 -6.29 -33.08
C GLU A 774 -30.72 -6.69 -34.06
N GLU A 775 -30.83 -7.99 -34.38
CA GLU A 775 -31.88 -8.54 -35.26
C GLU A 775 -33.27 -8.58 -34.58
N GLY A 776 -33.32 -8.47 -33.25
CA GLY A 776 -34.55 -8.61 -32.47
C GLY A 776 -35.00 -10.06 -32.30
N ASP A 777 -34.08 -11.01 -32.54
CA ASP A 777 -34.30 -12.45 -32.41
C ASP A 777 -34.17 -12.92 -30.96
N ASP A 778 -34.72 -14.12 -30.65
CA ASP A 778 -34.53 -14.78 -29.35
C ASP A 778 -33.04 -15.03 -29.04
N ILE A 779 -32.68 -14.99 -27.75
CA ILE A 779 -31.30 -15.22 -27.32
C ILE A 779 -30.84 -16.62 -27.70
N SER A 780 -29.75 -16.65 -28.47
CA SER A 780 -29.23 -17.84 -29.14
C SER A 780 -27.91 -18.31 -28.50
N LEU A 781 -27.83 -18.35 -27.16
CA LEU A 781 -26.64 -18.81 -26.43
C LEU A 781 -26.54 -20.33 -26.40
N GLY A 782 -25.33 -20.89 -26.53
CA GLY A 782 -25.09 -22.33 -26.56
C GLY A 782 -25.61 -23.05 -25.32
N TYR A 783 -25.41 -22.45 -24.15
CA TYR A 783 -25.93 -22.95 -22.87
C TYR A 783 -27.46 -23.12 -22.85
N LEU A 784 -28.19 -22.19 -23.47
CA LEU A 784 -29.66 -22.23 -23.54
C LEU A 784 -30.13 -23.23 -24.60
N LYS A 785 -29.56 -23.15 -25.80
CA LYS A 785 -29.89 -24.06 -26.93
C LYS A 785 -29.73 -25.53 -26.56
N GLN A 786 -28.70 -25.85 -25.80
CA GLN A 786 -28.37 -27.21 -25.40
C GLN A 786 -29.03 -27.61 -24.07
N GLY A 787 -29.81 -26.72 -23.46
CA GLY A 787 -30.51 -26.98 -22.20
C GLY A 787 -29.58 -27.35 -21.06
N MET A 788 -28.40 -26.73 -20.98
CA MET A 788 -27.32 -27.09 -20.03
C MET A 788 -27.55 -26.52 -18.63
N LEU A 789 -28.29 -25.41 -18.55
CA LEU A 789 -28.48 -24.65 -17.31
C LEU A 789 -29.59 -25.26 -16.45
N LYS A 790 -29.36 -25.30 -15.14
CA LYS A 790 -30.43 -25.52 -14.14
C LYS A 790 -31.47 -24.39 -14.19
N PRO A 791 -32.67 -24.58 -13.61
CA PRO A 791 -33.61 -23.48 -13.45
C PRO A 791 -32.99 -22.31 -12.68
N TYR A 792 -33.30 -21.10 -13.11
CA TYR A 792 -32.86 -19.85 -12.48
C TYR A 792 -34.01 -18.84 -12.47
N CYS A 793 -33.99 -17.87 -11.58
CA CYS A 793 -34.99 -16.83 -11.54
C CYS A 793 -34.86 -15.87 -12.73
N ARG A 794 -35.91 -15.10 -13.04
CA ARG A 794 -35.91 -14.07 -14.09
C ARG A 794 -34.81 -13.01 -13.95
N CYS A 795 -34.25 -12.85 -12.75
CA CYS A 795 -33.05 -12.07 -12.52
C CYS A 795 -31.73 -12.74 -12.91
N GLY A 796 -31.78 -13.90 -13.57
CA GLY A 796 -30.63 -14.71 -13.92
C GLY A 796 -29.96 -15.41 -12.74
N LYS A 797 -30.43 -15.25 -11.50
CA LYS A 797 -29.84 -15.92 -10.32
C LYS A 797 -30.40 -17.34 -10.17
N TYR A 798 -29.51 -18.30 -9.92
CA TYR A 798 -29.88 -19.69 -9.70
C TYR A 798 -30.50 -19.91 -8.30
N GLU A 799 -31.26 -20.99 -8.13
CA GLU A 799 -31.88 -21.34 -6.85
C GLU A 799 -30.84 -21.48 -5.71
N GLY A 800 -31.06 -20.72 -4.64
CA GLY A 800 -30.21 -20.69 -3.45
C GLY A 800 -30.61 -19.57 -2.47
N TYR A 801 -30.27 -19.74 -1.19
CA TYR A 801 -30.59 -18.78 -0.12
C TYR A 801 -29.80 -17.46 -0.19
N PHE A 802 -28.77 -17.37 -1.03
CA PHE A 802 -27.83 -16.24 -1.03
C PHE A 802 -27.40 -15.84 -2.44
N ASN A 803 -26.85 -14.62 -2.54
CA ASN A 803 -26.56 -13.96 -3.81
C ASN A 803 -25.38 -14.54 -4.63
N THR A 804 -24.47 -15.29 -4.02
CA THR A 804 -23.31 -15.86 -4.75
C THR A 804 -23.64 -17.26 -5.23
N VAL A 805 -23.47 -17.47 -6.53
CA VAL A 805 -23.77 -18.73 -7.21
C VAL A 805 -22.54 -19.62 -7.25
N PHE A 806 -22.76 -20.92 -7.05
CA PHE A 806 -21.73 -21.95 -7.11
C PHE A 806 -21.87 -22.83 -8.35
N ARG A 807 -20.77 -23.47 -8.76
CA ARG A 807 -20.72 -24.31 -9.97
C ARG A 807 -21.81 -25.37 -9.99
N GLU A 808 -22.05 -26.03 -8.86
CA GLU A 808 -23.05 -27.10 -8.74
C GLU A 808 -24.49 -26.59 -8.88
N GLN A 809 -24.72 -25.27 -8.78
CA GLN A 809 -26.03 -24.64 -8.92
C GLN A 809 -26.34 -24.23 -10.36
N THR A 810 -25.33 -24.04 -11.22
CA THR A 810 -25.56 -23.52 -12.58
C THR A 810 -25.90 -24.60 -13.60
N ALA A 811 -25.34 -25.80 -13.42
CA ALA A 811 -25.31 -26.84 -14.44
C ALA A 811 -26.26 -28.02 -14.15
N LYS A 812 -27.03 -28.47 -15.15
CA LYS A 812 -27.90 -29.68 -15.05
C LYS A 812 -27.10 -30.98 -15.01
N TYR A 813 -25.93 -30.98 -15.64
CA TYR A 813 -24.98 -32.09 -15.68
C TYR A 813 -23.56 -31.52 -15.72
N TYR A 814 -22.55 -32.33 -15.42
CA TYR A 814 -21.17 -31.88 -15.37
C TYR A 814 -20.60 -31.65 -16.79
N PHE A 815 -20.10 -30.43 -17.06
CA PHE A 815 -19.44 -30.05 -18.32
C PHE A 815 -18.26 -29.07 -18.12
N SER A 816 -17.77 -28.94 -16.89
CA SER A 816 -16.72 -27.98 -16.55
C SER A 816 -15.34 -28.46 -17.02
N ASN A 817 -14.45 -27.53 -17.34
CA ASN A 817 -13.03 -27.81 -17.58
C ASN A 817 -12.11 -27.28 -16.46
N LEU A 818 -12.68 -26.93 -15.30
CA LEU A 818 -11.95 -26.33 -14.18
C LEU A 818 -11.17 -27.33 -13.31
N ASP A 819 -11.25 -28.64 -13.60
CA ASP A 819 -10.63 -29.69 -12.79
C ASP A 819 -9.12 -29.90 -13.12
N ASP A 820 -8.41 -28.82 -13.42
CA ASP A 820 -6.94 -28.81 -13.48
C ASP A 820 -6.38 -28.57 -12.07
N TYR A 821 -6.13 -29.65 -11.34
CA TYR A 821 -5.70 -29.63 -9.94
C TYR A 821 -4.33 -28.95 -9.70
N GLU A 822 -3.54 -28.67 -10.74
CA GLU A 822 -2.30 -27.89 -10.58
C GLU A 822 -2.57 -26.37 -10.50
N ARG A 823 -3.73 -25.92 -10.97
CA ARG A 823 -4.13 -24.50 -11.02
C ARG A 823 -5.41 -24.17 -10.26
N LEU A 824 -6.13 -25.20 -9.81
CA LEU A 824 -7.37 -25.12 -9.07
C LEU A 824 -7.11 -25.07 -7.56
N THR A 825 -7.65 -24.06 -6.89
CA THR A 825 -7.79 -24.02 -5.42
C THR A 825 -9.24 -24.29 -5.02
N ALA A 826 -9.50 -25.37 -4.28
CA ALA A 826 -10.81 -25.58 -3.65
C ALA A 826 -10.88 -24.76 -2.36
N ILE A 827 -11.87 -23.86 -2.25
CA ILE A 827 -12.04 -22.96 -1.11
C ILE A 827 -13.38 -23.19 -0.44
N PRO A 828 -13.50 -23.02 0.89
CA PRO A 828 -14.77 -23.20 1.55
C PRO A 828 -15.81 -22.20 1.05
N TYR A 829 -17.08 -22.56 1.18
CA TYR A 829 -18.18 -21.61 1.05
C TYR A 829 -17.97 -20.44 2.02
N PRO A 830 -18.29 -19.20 1.59
CA PRO A 830 -18.20 -18.05 2.47
C PRO A 830 -19.01 -18.30 3.75
N THR A 831 -18.50 -17.85 4.90
CA THR A 831 -19.13 -18.02 6.22
C THR A 831 -20.57 -17.55 6.29
N ARG A 832 -20.99 -16.55 5.50
CA ARG A 832 -22.40 -16.13 5.38
C ARG A 832 -23.37 -17.26 4.96
N PHE A 833 -22.85 -18.36 4.41
CA PHE A 833 -23.61 -19.54 4.00
C PHE A 833 -23.71 -20.63 5.09
N ARG A 834 -23.04 -20.47 6.24
CA ARG A 834 -22.94 -21.48 7.31
C ARG A 834 -24.06 -21.38 8.33
#